data_AF-A0A0Q4R210-F1
#
_entry.id   AF-A0A0Q4R210-F1
#
_cell.length_a   1.000
_cell.length_b   1.000
_cell.length_c   1.000
_cell.angle_alpha   90.00
_cell.angle_beta   90.00
_cell.angle_gamma   90.00
#
_symmetry.space_group_name_H-M   'P 1'
#
loop_
_entity.id
_entity.type
_entity.pdbx_description
1 polymer ?
#
loop_
_entity_poly.entity_id
_entity_poly.type
_entity_poly.pdbx_seq_one_letter_code
_entity_poly.pdbx_strand_id
1 'polypeptide(L)'
;MIAEAGLAALWFAGALAALQLVMAAIGIARDRDDVAAAVRPVAIVQGLLALLAMALLIELFLNSDMSVKLVVENSHSAKPWLYKFAGAWGNHEGSMLLWVTILGLAGGAVAIFERSLPERTLTATLGAQATIALGFYAFLLFSSNPFARLNPAPADGLGLNPLLQDPGLAFHPPTLYTGYVGLSVAFSFAVGALVTRDVGPAFAKAMRPWVLIAWIFLTLGITAGSYWAYYELGWGGWWFWDPVENASLMPWLAATALLHSVTVLATRDGLRAWTIMLAVVAFSMSMIGTFLVRSGILTSVHAFAVDPERGAFILALLAIYIGGALALFAARIGTVRAGTTFDPVSREGGLVANNLLLSVILGIVLIGTLYPIVAASFDVQLSVGPPFFNKAAGPIALLLVAVMAVGPLLRWRRDEAKAVLGRVMLPIGATLLAAIALLFVWPGVLPWAGLSLAAGLAVASVAPLWKRNLKRTPLFTYGMVIAHLGIAVSLAGIASDSAFTQETLVAVRAGEPARVGPYTVTLDGISPVIGENWSALEARLTATRGTNASILRPQRRFFANPPTSTNESAILTVLDGQLYTVLGQPDGQGRWQLRLWWKPFVTLIWFGGVLIALGGMLSLLGRVRRERRAAMRVEWA
;
A
#
# COMPACT_ATOMS: atom_id res chain seq x y z
N MET A 1 -35.51 6.57 1.96
CA MET A 1 -35.25 7.06 0.59
C MET A 1 -33.77 7.25 0.30
N ILE A 2 -32.90 7.57 1.27
CA ILE A 2 -31.44 7.68 1.03
C ILE A 2 -30.85 6.36 0.53
N ALA A 3 -31.18 5.23 1.17
CA ALA A 3 -30.72 3.91 0.77
C ALA A 3 -31.19 3.52 -0.64
N GLU A 4 -32.46 3.79 -0.96
CA GLU A 4 -33.03 3.52 -2.28
C GLU A 4 -32.35 4.38 -3.37
N ALA A 5 -32.06 5.65 -3.08
CA ALA A 5 -31.32 6.53 -4.00
C ALA A 5 -29.87 6.07 -4.20
N GLY A 6 -29.20 5.62 -3.13
CA GLY A 6 -27.85 5.05 -3.21
C GLY A 6 -27.81 3.79 -4.06
N LEU A 7 -28.78 2.89 -3.88
CA LEU A 7 -28.94 1.69 -4.69
C LEU A 7 -29.24 2.01 -6.16
N ALA A 8 -30.11 2.99 -6.42
CA ALA A 8 -30.41 3.44 -7.79
C ALA A 8 -29.18 4.02 -8.48
N ALA A 9 -28.41 4.87 -7.78
CA ALA A 9 -27.15 5.42 -8.30
C ALA A 9 -26.16 4.30 -8.65
N LEU A 10 -26.08 3.25 -7.82
CA LEU A 10 -25.22 2.09 -8.05
C LEU A 10 -25.67 1.27 -9.29
N TRP A 11 -26.98 1.04 -9.45
CA TRP A 11 -27.53 0.40 -10.65
C TRP A 11 -27.25 1.21 -11.93
N PHE A 12 -27.45 2.53 -11.89
CA PHE A 12 -27.15 3.39 -13.03
C PHE A 12 -25.65 3.40 -13.34
N ALA A 13 -24.77 3.41 -12.34
CA ALA A 13 -23.33 3.31 -12.56
C ALA A 13 -22.95 1.97 -13.23
N GLY A 14 -23.54 0.85 -12.78
CA GLY A 14 -23.37 -0.47 -13.40
C GLY A 14 -23.87 -0.54 -14.85
N ALA A 15 -25.04 0.02 -15.12
CA ALA A 15 -25.61 0.10 -16.47
C ALA A 15 -24.74 0.96 -17.40
N LEU A 16 -24.21 2.09 -16.91
CA LEU A 16 -23.29 2.94 -17.66
C LEU A 16 -21.94 2.26 -17.90
N ALA A 17 -21.43 1.45 -16.96
CA ALA A 17 -20.23 0.64 -17.20
C ALA A 17 -20.45 -0.39 -18.32
N ALA A 18 -21.62 -1.05 -18.35
CA ALA A 18 -21.98 -1.94 -19.45
C ALA A 18 -22.10 -1.19 -20.79
N LEU A 19 -22.77 -0.03 -20.79
CA LEU A 19 -22.88 0.83 -21.97
C LEU A 19 -21.49 1.29 -22.47
N GLN A 20 -20.62 1.75 -21.56
CA GLN A 20 -19.25 2.16 -21.86
C GLN A 20 -18.46 1.04 -22.54
N LEU A 21 -18.56 -0.20 -22.01
CA LEU A 21 -17.90 -1.36 -22.59
C LEU A 21 -18.43 -1.67 -24.00
N VAL A 22 -19.75 -1.66 -24.21
CA VAL A 22 -20.37 -1.89 -25.51
C VAL A 22 -19.98 -0.81 -26.52
N MET A 23 -20.03 0.46 -26.13
CA MET A 23 -19.61 1.58 -26.98
C MET A 23 -18.12 1.49 -27.34
N ALA A 24 -17.25 1.16 -26.38
CA ALA A 24 -15.83 0.97 -26.65
C ALA A 24 -15.60 -0.18 -27.64
N ALA A 25 -16.28 -1.32 -27.46
CA ALA A 25 -16.19 -2.46 -28.36
C ALA A 25 -16.66 -2.10 -29.79
N ILE A 26 -17.81 -1.43 -29.92
CA ILE A 26 -18.36 -0.99 -31.22
C ILE A 26 -17.45 0.04 -31.88
N GLY A 27 -17.01 1.05 -31.12
CA GLY A 27 -16.12 2.10 -31.60
C GLY A 27 -14.81 1.55 -32.17
N ILE A 28 -14.21 0.57 -31.49
CA ILE A 28 -12.95 -0.06 -31.92
C ILE A 28 -13.15 -1.06 -33.06
N ALA A 29 -14.23 -1.85 -33.05
CA ALA A 29 -14.46 -2.90 -34.03
C ALA A 29 -15.00 -2.38 -35.38
N ARG A 30 -15.74 -1.27 -35.35
CA ARG A 30 -16.38 -0.68 -36.54
C ARG A 30 -15.79 0.67 -36.95
N ASP A 31 -14.72 1.12 -36.29
CA ASP A 31 -14.07 2.42 -36.50
C ASP A 31 -15.10 3.58 -36.52
N ARG A 32 -16.00 3.58 -35.54
CA ARG A 32 -17.09 4.56 -35.37
C ARG A 32 -16.71 5.64 -34.37
N ASP A 33 -16.14 6.74 -34.87
CA ASP A 33 -15.63 7.84 -34.05
C ASP A 33 -16.72 8.54 -33.21
N ASP A 34 -17.95 8.60 -33.73
CA ASP A 34 -19.11 9.15 -33.03
C ASP A 34 -19.45 8.34 -31.77
N VAL A 35 -19.36 7.01 -31.84
CA VAL A 35 -19.59 6.10 -30.70
C VAL A 35 -18.39 6.14 -29.75
N ALA A 36 -17.17 6.18 -30.27
CA ALA A 36 -15.95 6.28 -29.47
C ALA A 36 -15.93 7.57 -28.63
N ALA A 37 -16.35 8.71 -29.21
CA ALA A 37 -16.42 10.00 -28.51
C ALA A 37 -17.35 9.97 -27.28
N ALA A 38 -18.40 9.14 -27.29
CA ALA A 38 -19.35 9.01 -26.18
C ALA A 38 -18.77 8.24 -24.97
N VAL A 39 -17.70 7.46 -25.14
CA VAL A 39 -17.08 6.65 -24.08
C VAL A 39 -16.57 7.52 -22.93
N ARG A 40 -16.02 8.70 -23.23
CA ARG A 40 -15.40 9.59 -22.23
C ARG A 40 -16.44 10.22 -21.29
N PRO A 41 -17.51 10.88 -21.78
CA PRO A 41 -18.59 11.35 -20.92
C PRO A 41 -19.21 10.25 -20.05
N VAL A 42 -19.44 9.06 -20.62
CA VAL A 42 -20.04 7.95 -19.86
C VAL A 42 -19.13 7.50 -18.71
N ALA A 43 -17.82 7.39 -18.93
CA ALA A 43 -16.87 7.07 -17.86
C ALA A 43 -16.88 8.09 -16.71
N ILE A 44 -17.03 9.39 -17.05
CA ILE A 44 -17.11 10.47 -16.05
C ILE A 44 -18.39 10.34 -15.23
N VAL A 45 -19.54 10.21 -15.89
CA VAL A 45 -20.84 10.10 -15.20
C VAL A 45 -20.91 8.83 -14.35
N GLN A 46 -20.39 7.71 -14.85
CA GLN A 46 -20.26 6.46 -14.11
C GLN A 46 -19.47 6.64 -12.81
N GLY A 47 -18.33 7.35 -12.85
CA GLY A 47 -17.54 7.68 -11.67
C GLY A 47 -18.28 8.59 -10.67
N LEU A 48 -18.99 9.60 -11.16
CA LEU A 48 -19.79 10.51 -10.33
C LEU A 48 -20.97 9.81 -9.64
N LEU A 49 -21.62 8.87 -10.31
CA LEU A 49 -22.70 8.07 -9.72
C LEU A 49 -22.17 7.12 -8.63
N ALA A 50 -20.99 6.53 -8.82
CA ALA A 50 -20.34 5.73 -7.78
C ALA A 50 -20.00 6.58 -6.55
N LEU A 51 -19.46 7.79 -6.76
CA LEU A 51 -19.18 8.75 -5.69
C LEU A 51 -20.47 9.16 -4.96
N LEU A 52 -21.56 9.41 -5.69
CA LEU A 52 -22.86 9.71 -5.10
C LEU A 52 -23.36 8.54 -4.24
N ALA A 53 -23.28 7.30 -4.72
CA ALA A 53 -23.64 6.13 -3.94
C ALA A 53 -22.79 6.04 -2.65
N MET A 54 -21.47 6.22 -2.73
CA MET A 54 -20.61 6.22 -1.56
C MET A 54 -20.96 7.34 -0.55
N ALA A 55 -21.23 8.56 -1.03
CA ALA A 55 -21.64 9.67 -0.19
C ALA A 55 -22.97 9.39 0.54
N LEU A 56 -23.94 8.79 -0.16
CA LEU A 56 -25.21 8.40 0.44
C LEU A 56 -25.04 7.26 1.46
N LEU A 57 -24.10 6.32 1.24
CA LEU A 57 -23.76 5.31 2.23
C LEU A 57 -23.16 5.93 3.50
N ILE A 58 -22.23 6.87 3.35
CA ILE A 58 -21.64 7.61 4.47
C ILE A 58 -22.74 8.32 5.27
N GLU A 59 -23.67 9.00 4.59
CA GLU A 59 -24.79 9.68 5.23
C GLU A 59 -25.65 8.74 6.09
N LEU A 60 -25.93 7.52 5.60
CA LEU A 60 -26.66 6.50 6.35
C LEU A 60 -25.92 6.08 7.64
N PHE A 61 -24.59 5.94 7.57
CA PHE A 61 -23.76 5.62 8.72
C PHE A 61 -23.71 6.75 9.75
N LEU A 62 -23.52 7.99 9.29
CA LEU A 62 -23.48 9.18 10.16
C LEU A 62 -24.78 9.37 10.93
N ASN A 63 -25.92 9.17 10.26
CA ASN A 63 -27.24 9.24 10.88
C ASN A 63 -27.63 7.99 11.66
N SER A 64 -26.81 6.93 11.64
CA SER A 64 -27.11 5.65 12.30
C SER A 64 -28.48 5.09 11.87
N ASP A 65 -28.75 5.11 10.56
CA ASP A 65 -30.01 4.62 10.00
C ASP A 65 -30.10 3.08 10.08
N MET A 66 -30.74 2.59 11.15
CA MET A 66 -30.91 1.16 11.46
C MET A 66 -31.84 0.43 10.49
N SER A 67 -32.45 1.12 9.53
CA SER A 67 -33.21 0.47 8.47
C SER A 67 -32.32 -0.10 7.35
N VAL A 68 -31.00 0.10 7.43
CA VAL A 68 -30.01 -0.48 6.50
C VAL A 68 -29.18 -1.55 7.20
N LYS A 69 -29.16 -2.76 6.64
CA LYS A 69 -28.48 -3.93 7.20
C LYS A 69 -27.02 -3.65 7.56
N LEU A 70 -26.29 -3.03 6.63
CA LEU A 70 -24.87 -2.76 6.81
C LEU A 70 -24.58 -1.81 7.99
N VAL A 71 -25.47 -0.82 8.21
CA VAL A 71 -25.37 0.12 9.33
C VAL A 71 -25.64 -0.60 10.65
N VAL A 72 -26.64 -1.48 10.70
CA VAL A 72 -26.92 -2.31 11.89
C VAL A 72 -25.72 -3.19 12.22
N GLU A 73 -25.09 -3.83 11.24
CA GLU A 73 -24.00 -4.77 11.49
C GLU A 73 -22.68 -4.08 11.89
N ASN A 74 -22.48 -2.80 11.55
CA ASN A 74 -21.18 -2.13 11.67
C ASN A 74 -21.22 -0.75 12.37
N SER A 75 -22.38 -0.28 12.81
CA SER A 75 -22.57 1.01 13.49
C SER A 75 -23.37 0.85 14.78
N HIS A 76 -23.41 1.91 15.59
CA HIS A 76 -24.24 2.03 16.79
C HIS A 76 -24.45 3.52 17.08
N SER A 77 -25.64 3.89 17.58
CA SER A 77 -26.02 5.28 17.85
C SER A 77 -25.05 6.04 18.79
N ALA A 78 -24.54 5.37 19.83
CA ALA A 78 -23.63 5.92 20.85
C ALA A 78 -22.18 6.07 20.37
N LYS A 79 -21.85 5.69 19.13
CA LYS A 79 -20.48 5.79 18.64
C LYS A 79 -20.04 7.23 18.39
N PRO A 80 -18.75 7.51 18.60
CA PRO A 80 -18.12 8.75 18.14
C PRO A 80 -18.29 8.93 16.62
N TRP A 81 -18.44 10.18 16.20
CA TRP A 81 -18.72 10.54 14.80
C TRP A 81 -17.68 9.97 13.82
N LEU A 82 -16.39 10.01 14.19
CA LEU A 82 -15.30 9.53 13.34
C LEU A 82 -15.45 8.05 12.99
N TYR A 83 -15.91 7.23 13.94
CA TYR A 83 -16.08 5.79 13.74
C TYR A 83 -17.41 5.43 13.06
N LYS A 84 -18.40 6.33 13.08
CA LYS A 84 -19.55 6.26 12.17
C LYS A 84 -19.10 6.53 10.74
N PHE A 85 -18.35 7.61 10.51
CA PHE A 85 -17.79 7.97 9.21
C PHE A 85 -16.93 6.84 8.63
N ALA A 86 -15.92 6.38 9.37
CA ALA A 86 -15.04 5.30 8.93
C ALA A 86 -15.73 3.93 8.87
N GLY A 87 -16.79 3.74 9.65
CA GLY A 87 -17.63 2.54 9.61
C GLY A 87 -18.22 2.26 8.23
N ALA A 88 -18.40 3.29 7.40
CA ALA A 88 -18.90 3.15 6.03
C ALA A 88 -17.97 2.33 5.11
N TRP A 89 -16.68 2.20 5.43
CA TRP A 89 -15.73 1.33 4.67
C TRP A 89 -14.96 0.35 5.54
N GLY A 90 -15.17 0.34 6.87
CA GLY A 90 -14.56 -0.64 7.77
C GLY A 90 -15.13 -2.05 7.69
N ASN A 91 -16.00 -2.31 6.73
CA ASN A 91 -16.74 -3.56 6.54
C ASN A 91 -16.54 -4.10 5.11
N HIS A 92 -17.22 -5.20 4.76
CA HIS A 92 -17.06 -5.83 3.45
C HIS A 92 -17.67 -4.99 2.31
N GLU A 93 -18.98 -4.79 2.30
CA GLU A 93 -19.77 -4.11 1.27
C GLU A 93 -19.28 -2.69 1.01
N GLY A 94 -19.11 -1.92 2.09
CA GLY A 94 -18.72 -0.52 2.07
C GLY A 94 -17.30 -0.31 1.56
N SER A 95 -16.37 -1.21 1.92
CA SER A 95 -15.02 -1.19 1.35
C SER A 95 -15.02 -1.48 -0.16
N MET A 96 -15.92 -2.34 -0.65
CA MET A 96 -16.05 -2.64 -2.07
C MET A 96 -16.75 -1.52 -2.84
N LEU A 97 -17.67 -0.79 -2.18
CA LEU A 97 -18.22 0.45 -2.72
C LEU A 97 -17.15 1.54 -2.82
N LEU A 98 -16.30 1.70 -1.79
CA LEU A 98 -15.14 2.59 -1.85
C LEU A 98 -14.18 2.17 -2.98
N TRP A 99 -13.92 0.87 -3.11
CA TRP A 99 -13.07 0.31 -4.16
C TRP A 99 -13.59 0.67 -5.56
N VAL A 100 -14.87 0.43 -5.86
CA VAL A 100 -15.44 0.74 -7.19
C VAL A 100 -15.60 2.25 -7.41
N THR A 101 -15.78 3.02 -6.35
CA THR A 101 -15.78 4.49 -6.41
C THR A 101 -14.43 5.01 -6.87
N ILE A 102 -13.33 4.55 -6.26
CA ILE A 102 -11.97 4.91 -6.67
C ILE A 102 -11.72 4.45 -8.11
N LEU A 103 -12.18 3.25 -8.50
CA LEU A 103 -12.03 2.75 -9.86
C LEU A 103 -12.71 3.65 -10.90
N GLY A 104 -13.96 4.02 -10.63
CA GLY A 104 -14.77 4.90 -11.49
C GLY A 104 -14.20 6.30 -11.57
N LEU A 105 -13.78 6.88 -10.45
CA LEU A 105 -13.12 8.19 -10.43
C LEU A 105 -11.79 8.17 -11.17
N ALA A 106 -11.00 7.09 -11.05
CA ALA A 106 -9.76 6.94 -11.81
C ALA A 106 -10.03 6.82 -13.32
N GLY A 107 -11.07 6.07 -13.72
CA GLY A 107 -11.51 5.99 -15.11
C GLY A 107 -11.98 7.34 -15.67
N GLY A 108 -12.80 8.06 -14.91
CA GLY A 108 -13.22 9.43 -15.23
C GLY A 108 -12.04 10.40 -15.32
N ALA A 109 -11.07 10.30 -14.41
CA ALA A 109 -9.86 11.14 -14.45
C ALA A 109 -9.01 10.85 -15.70
N VAL A 110 -8.85 9.59 -16.10
CA VAL A 110 -8.21 9.23 -17.39
C VAL A 110 -8.98 9.84 -18.55
N ALA A 111 -10.31 9.71 -18.56
CA ALA A 111 -11.16 10.28 -19.59
C ALA A 111 -11.05 11.82 -19.68
N ILE A 112 -10.82 12.53 -18.58
CA ILE A 112 -10.67 13.99 -18.57
C ILE A 112 -9.26 14.42 -18.98
N PHE A 113 -8.22 13.84 -18.35
CA PHE A 113 -6.86 14.36 -18.42
C PHE A 113 -6.00 13.75 -19.52
N GLU A 114 -6.28 12.52 -19.95
CA GLU A 114 -5.47 11.88 -20.99
C GLU A 114 -5.86 12.42 -22.37
N ARG A 115 -4.86 12.95 -23.08
CA ARG A 115 -4.99 13.60 -24.40
C ARG A 115 -3.87 13.22 -25.37
N SER A 116 -2.88 12.48 -24.90
CA SER A 116 -1.65 12.16 -25.66
C SER A 116 -1.72 10.84 -26.41
N LEU A 117 -2.70 9.99 -26.07
CA LEU A 117 -2.94 8.73 -26.75
C LEU A 117 -3.79 8.89 -28.02
N PRO A 118 -3.60 8.03 -29.03
CA PRO A 118 -4.57 7.86 -30.09
C PRO A 118 -5.94 7.50 -29.53
N GLU A 119 -7.01 8.05 -30.11
CA GLU A 119 -8.39 7.89 -29.61
C GLU A 119 -8.80 6.42 -29.52
N ARG A 120 -8.36 5.60 -30.49
CA ARG A 120 -8.60 4.15 -30.50
C ARG A 120 -7.99 3.45 -29.28
N THR A 121 -6.75 3.81 -28.91
CA THR A 121 -6.05 3.25 -27.75
C THR A 121 -6.70 3.72 -26.45
N LEU A 122 -7.05 5.01 -26.36
CA LEU A 122 -7.75 5.56 -25.19
C LEU A 122 -9.13 4.92 -24.99
N THR A 123 -9.90 4.75 -26.07
CA THR A 123 -11.20 4.07 -26.06
C THR A 123 -11.06 2.63 -25.57
N ALA A 124 -10.04 1.90 -26.03
CA ALA A 124 -9.75 0.55 -25.57
C ALA A 124 -9.37 0.51 -24.08
N THR A 125 -8.59 1.48 -23.61
CA THR A 125 -8.24 1.63 -22.20
C THR A 125 -9.46 1.90 -21.32
N LEU A 126 -10.35 2.82 -21.72
CA LEU A 126 -11.59 3.07 -20.99
C LEU A 126 -12.55 1.88 -21.06
N GLY A 127 -12.57 1.13 -22.15
CA GLY A 127 -13.31 -0.13 -22.26
C GLY A 127 -12.78 -1.19 -21.27
N ALA A 128 -11.46 -1.34 -21.15
CA ALA A 128 -10.86 -2.23 -20.17
C ALA A 128 -11.19 -1.83 -18.72
N GLN A 129 -11.17 -0.52 -18.43
CA GLN A 129 -11.58 0.00 -17.12
C GLN A 129 -13.05 -0.31 -16.83
N ALA A 130 -13.94 -0.18 -17.83
CA ALA A 130 -15.35 -0.52 -17.72
C ALA A 130 -15.59 -2.00 -17.46
N THR A 131 -14.80 -2.89 -18.08
CA THR A 131 -14.87 -4.35 -17.83
C THR A 131 -14.57 -4.69 -16.37
N ILE A 132 -13.57 -4.04 -15.78
CA ILE A 132 -13.24 -4.20 -14.35
C ILE A 132 -14.39 -3.65 -13.50
N ALA A 133 -14.87 -2.44 -13.82
CA ALA A 133 -15.93 -1.79 -13.05
C ALA A 133 -17.23 -2.60 -13.08
N LEU A 134 -17.60 -3.14 -14.23
CA LEU A 134 -18.81 -3.93 -14.42
C LEU A 134 -18.84 -5.18 -13.53
N GLY A 135 -17.72 -5.89 -13.37
CA GLY A 135 -17.69 -7.08 -12.50
C GLY A 135 -17.79 -6.72 -11.01
N PHE A 136 -17.19 -5.61 -10.58
CA PHE A 136 -17.36 -5.13 -9.20
C PHE A 136 -18.73 -4.52 -8.95
N TYR A 137 -19.36 -3.89 -9.95
CA TYR A 137 -20.77 -3.51 -9.86
C TYR A 137 -21.68 -4.73 -9.75
N ALA A 138 -21.46 -5.76 -10.58
CA ALA A 138 -22.20 -7.02 -10.47
C ALA A 138 -22.01 -7.66 -9.09
N PHE A 139 -20.77 -7.65 -8.57
CA PHE A 139 -20.49 -8.14 -7.21
C PHE A 139 -21.31 -7.40 -6.15
N LEU A 140 -21.31 -6.07 -6.14
CA LEU A 140 -22.07 -5.27 -5.19
C LEU A 140 -23.58 -5.44 -5.36
N LEU A 141 -24.08 -5.50 -6.59
CA LEU A 141 -25.51 -5.55 -6.86
C LEU A 141 -26.14 -6.91 -6.55
N PHE A 142 -25.40 -8.00 -6.81
CA PHE A 142 -25.94 -9.36 -6.69
C PHE A 142 -25.47 -10.13 -5.45
N SER A 143 -24.29 -9.82 -4.91
CA SER A 143 -23.70 -10.59 -3.80
C SER A 143 -23.48 -9.75 -2.53
N SER A 144 -23.15 -8.45 -2.67
CA SER A 144 -22.70 -7.63 -1.54
C SER A 144 -23.33 -6.24 -1.56
N ASN A 145 -24.67 -6.19 -1.46
CA ASN A 145 -25.43 -4.94 -1.58
C ASN A 145 -25.30 -4.05 -0.32
N PRO A 146 -24.62 -2.88 -0.40
CA PRO A 146 -24.42 -2.00 0.75
C PRO A 146 -25.70 -1.30 1.25
N PHE A 147 -26.76 -1.31 0.45
CA PHE A 147 -28.04 -0.63 0.73
C PHE A 147 -29.18 -1.60 1.08
N ALA A 148 -28.85 -2.87 1.38
CA ALA A 148 -29.83 -3.87 1.78
C ALA A 148 -30.67 -3.37 2.97
N ARG A 149 -32.00 -3.41 2.83
CA ARG A 149 -32.95 -2.89 3.84
C ARG A 149 -33.26 -3.94 4.90
N LEU A 150 -33.52 -3.48 6.12
CA LEU A 150 -34.10 -4.27 7.21
C LEU A 150 -35.47 -3.71 7.58
N ASN A 151 -36.45 -4.61 7.70
CA ASN A 151 -37.80 -4.29 8.14
C ASN A 151 -38.39 -5.46 8.96
N PRO A 152 -38.71 -5.28 10.25
CA PRO A 152 -38.55 -4.04 11.03
C PRO A 152 -37.07 -3.70 11.28
N ALA A 153 -36.77 -2.41 11.36
CA ALA A 153 -35.45 -1.94 11.77
C ALA A 153 -35.25 -2.20 13.28
N PRO A 154 -34.12 -2.76 13.72
CA PRO A 154 -33.82 -2.91 15.14
C PRO A 154 -33.64 -1.54 15.81
N ALA A 155 -33.73 -1.53 17.14
CA ALA A 155 -33.58 -0.30 17.91
C ALA A 155 -32.18 0.32 17.81
N ASP A 156 -31.14 -0.51 17.68
CA ASP A 156 -29.76 -0.06 17.48
C ASP A 156 -28.93 -1.14 16.77
N GLY A 157 -27.70 -0.78 16.39
CA GLY A 157 -26.75 -1.64 15.71
C GLY A 157 -25.81 -2.39 16.66
N LEU A 158 -25.15 -3.42 16.13
CA LEU A 158 -24.25 -4.33 16.84
C LEU A 158 -22.91 -3.68 17.22
N GLY A 159 -22.60 -2.52 16.65
CA GLY A 159 -21.30 -1.88 16.82
C GLY A 159 -20.29 -2.28 15.73
N LEU A 160 -19.07 -1.77 15.86
CA LEU A 160 -17.94 -1.97 14.95
C LEU A 160 -16.94 -2.70 15.81
N ASN A 161 -16.17 -3.60 15.21
CA ASN A 161 -15.06 -4.23 15.91
C ASN A 161 -14.26 -3.15 16.67
N PRO A 162 -14.16 -3.24 18.01
CA PRO A 162 -13.52 -2.19 18.79
C PRO A 162 -12.05 -1.91 18.46
N LEU A 163 -11.31 -2.88 17.91
CA LEU A 163 -9.94 -2.66 17.38
C LEU A 163 -9.90 -1.70 16.18
N LEU A 164 -11.04 -1.48 15.52
CA LEU A 164 -11.16 -0.56 14.40
C LEU A 164 -11.66 0.83 14.83
N GLN A 165 -11.96 1.03 16.11
CA GLN A 165 -12.30 2.33 16.68
C GLN A 165 -11.03 3.14 16.98
N ASP A 166 -10.23 3.33 15.93
CA ASP A 166 -8.98 4.09 15.93
C ASP A 166 -8.94 4.99 14.68
N PRO A 167 -8.36 6.20 14.75
CA PRO A 167 -8.23 7.10 13.60
C PRO A 167 -7.55 6.45 12.38
N GLY A 168 -6.69 5.45 12.58
CA GLY A 168 -6.08 4.64 11.54
C GLY A 168 -7.11 4.08 10.54
N LEU A 169 -8.27 3.59 11.01
CA LEU A 169 -9.34 3.10 10.12
C LEU A 169 -9.85 4.19 9.17
N ALA A 170 -9.88 5.45 9.61
CA ALA A 170 -10.41 6.54 8.78
C ALA A 170 -9.46 6.90 7.63
N PHE A 171 -8.13 6.78 7.83
CA PHE A 171 -7.14 7.27 6.87
C PHE A 171 -6.43 6.17 6.08
N HIS A 172 -6.14 5.04 6.71
CA HIS A 172 -5.34 3.98 6.11
C HIS A 172 -6.05 3.30 4.91
N PRO A 173 -7.28 2.76 5.04
CA PRO A 173 -7.96 2.09 3.93
C PRO A 173 -8.19 2.96 2.70
N PRO A 174 -8.67 4.22 2.78
CA PRO A 174 -8.81 5.07 1.60
C PRO A 174 -7.47 5.33 0.89
N THR A 175 -6.40 5.54 1.65
CA THR A 175 -5.05 5.73 1.12
C THR A 175 -4.56 4.46 0.41
N LEU A 176 -4.70 3.30 1.06
CA LEU A 176 -4.27 2.02 0.50
C LEU A 176 -5.08 1.64 -0.75
N TYR A 177 -6.42 1.80 -0.70
CA TYR A 177 -7.29 1.52 -1.85
C TYR A 177 -7.01 2.45 -3.03
N THR A 178 -6.70 3.72 -2.79
CA THR A 178 -6.28 4.63 -3.88
C THR A 178 -5.05 4.09 -4.60
N GLY A 179 -4.13 3.48 -3.86
CA GLY A 179 -2.96 2.80 -4.40
C GLY A 179 -3.29 1.50 -5.15
N TYR A 180 -3.99 0.58 -4.49
CA TYR A 180 -4.41 -0.72 -5.05
C TYR A 180 -5.21 -0.56 -6.35
N VAL A 181 -6.31 0.18 -6.24
CA VAL A 181 -7.25 0.37 -7.34
C VAL A 181 -6.64 1.27 -8.40
N GLY A 182 -5.76 2.21 -8.03
CA GLY A 182 -5.01 3.03 -8.98
C GLY A 182 -4.20 2.21 -9.99
N LEU A 183 -3.71 1.02 -9.62
CA LEU A 183 -3.01 0.12 -10.55
C LEU A 183 -3.92 -0.46 -11.64
N SER A 184 -5.24 -0.45 -11.47
CA SER A 184 -6.20 -0.82 -12.52
C SER A 184 -6.02 0.05 -13.76
N VAL A 185 -5.65 1.32 -13.59
CA VAL A 185 -5.45 2.24 -14.71
C VAL A 185 -4.26 1.77 -15.55
N ALA A 186 -3.15 1.40 -14.92
CA ALA A 186 -1.98 0.87 -15.62
C ALA A 186 -2.29 -0.44 -16.35
N PHE A 187 -3.07 -1.32 -15.72
CA PHE A 187 -3.59 -2.53 -16.35
C PHE A 187 -4.47 -2.20 -17.57
N SER A 188 -5.39 -1.26 -17.45
CA SER A 188 -6.29 -0.84 -18.53
C SER A 188 -5.55 -0.18 -19.68
N PHE A 189 -4.49 0.60 -19.39
CA PHE A 189 -3.57 1.08 -20.41
C PHE A 189 -2.91 -0.09 -21.15
N ALA A 190 -2.40 -1.08 -20.42
CA ALA A 190 -1.74 -2.25 -21.00
C ALA A 190 -2.68 -3.08 -21.89
N VAL A 191 -3.91 -3.33 -21.43
CA VAL A 191 -4.95 -4.01 -22.22
C VAL A 191 -5.29 -3.20 -23.47
N GLY A 192 -5.53 -1.88 -23.33
CA GLY A 192 -5.83 -1.01 -24.46
C GLY A 192 -4.73 -1.00 -25.52
N ALA A 193 -3.46 -0.92 -25.10
CA ALA A 193 -2.30 -0.99 -25.98
C ALA A 193 -2.14 -2.36 -26.66
N LEU A 194 -2.45 -3.47 -25.98
CA LEU A 194 -2.43 -4.81 -26.58
C LEU A 194 -3.55 -5.00 -27.61
N VAL A 195 -4.76 -4.51 -27.32
CA VAL A 195 -5.93 -4.60 -28.22
C VAL A 195 -5.66 -3.84 -29.51
N THR A 196 -5.07 -2.64 -29.39
CA THR A 196 -4.78 -1.75 -30.53
C THR A 196 -3.40 -1.97 -31.16
N ARG A 197 -2.56 -2.80 -30.54
CA ARG A 197 -1.15 -3.06 -30.91
C ARG A 197 -0.28 -1.79 -30.86
N ASP A 198 -0.68 -0.80 -30.07
CA ASP A 198 0.00 0.48 -29.90
C ASP A 198 0.87 0.49 -28.63
N VAL A 199 1.90 -0.36 -28.63
CA VAL A 199 2.84 -0.48 -27.51
C VAL A 199 4.10 0.31 -27.82
N GLY A 200 4.12 1.59 -27.42
CA GLY A 200 5.26 2.48 -27.67
C GLY A 200 5.53 3.50 -26.57
N PRO A 201 6.45 4.46 -26.84
CA PRO A 201 6.81 5.49 -25.86
C PRO A 201 5.65 6.43 -25.48
N ALA A 202 4.70 6.67 -26.38
CA ALA A 202 3.51 7.50 -26.09
C ALA A 202 2.65 6.85 -25.00
N PHE A 203 2.31 5.56 -25.17
CA PHE A 203 1.69 4.72 -24.16
C PHE A 203 2.41 4.79 -22.80
N ALA A 204 3.73 4.62 -22.78
CA ALA A 204 4.48 4.65 -21.54
C ALA A 204 4.47 6.03 -20.85
N LYS A 205 4.53 7.12 -21.62
CA LYS A 205 4.43 8.48 -21.09
C LYS A 205 3.05 8.76 -20.48
N ALA A 206 1.98 8.28 -21.13
CA ALA A 206 0.60 8.37 -20.65
C ALA A 206 0.40 7.58 -19.35
N MET A 207 0.90 6.34 -19.29
CA MET A 207 0.73 5.43 -18.13
C MET A 207 1.54 5.84 -16.89
N ARG A 208 2.76 6.35 -17.07
CA ARG A 208 3.71 6.68 -15.98
C ARG A 208 3.13 7.51 -14.81
N PRO A 209 2.38 8.62 -14.99
CA PRO A 209 1.79 9.37 -13.87
C PRO A 209 0.86 8.52 -13.01
N TRP A 210 0.06 7.66 -13.63
CA TRP A 210 -0.93 6.83 -12.95
C TRP A 210 -0.26 5.78 -12.09
N VAL A 211 0.77 5.12 -12.63
CA VAL A 211 1.63 4.21 -11.86
C VAL A 211 2.27 4.93 -10.68
N LEU A 212 2.77 6.15 -10.89
CA LEU A 212 3.44 6.92 -9.85
C LEU A 212 2.47 7.36 -8.74
N ILE A 213 1.26 7.81 -9.09
CA ILE A 213 0.20 8.15 -8.12
C ILE A 213 -0.17 6.91 -7.30
N ALA A 214 -0.47 5.79 -7.97
CA ALA A 214 -0.79 4.53 -7.30
C ALA A 214 0.34 4.08 -6.35
N TRP A 215 1.59 4.17 -6.80
CA TRP A 215 2.76 3.80 -5.99
C TRP A 215 2.97 4.71 -4.77
N ILE A 216 2.72 6.03 -4.88
CA ILE A 216 2.77 6.97 -3.75
C ILE A 216 1.73 6.59 -2.70
N PHE A 217 0.47 6.37 -3.13
CA PHE A 217 -0.61 6.00 -2.23
C PHE A 217 -0.40 4.62 -1.60
N LEU A 218 0.12 3.62 -2.34
CA LEU A 218 0.54 2.34 -1.76
C LEU A 218 1.63 2.54 -0.69
N THR A 219 2.66 3.34 -0.99
CA THR A 219 3.74 3.62 -0.04
C THR A 219 3.20 4.25 1.26
N LEU A 220 2.34 5.26 1.14
CA LEU A 220 1.72 5.91 2.29
C LEU A 220 0.78 4.97 3.03
N GLY A 221 -0.02 4.18 2.32
CA GLY A 221 -0.94 3.20 2.88
C GLY A 221 -0.19 2.16 3.71
N ILE A 222 0.85 1.53 3.16
CA ILE A 222 1.69 0.54 3.85
C ILE A 222 2.42 1.18 5.05
N THR A 223 2.95 2.39 4.88
CA THR A 223 3.66 3.12 5.95
C THR A 223 2.72 3.47 7.11
N ALA A 224 1.53 3.99 6.81
CA ALA A 224 0.52 4.30 7.83
C ALA A 224 -0.02 3.02 8.49
N GLY A 225 -0.24 1.97 7.70
CA GLY A 225 -0.74 0.68 8.20
C GLY A 225 0.24 -0.01 9.15
N SER A 226 1.54 -0.01 8.83
CA SER A 226 2.56 -0.58 9.70
C SER A 226 2.73 0.21 11.00
N TYR A 227 2.58 1.54 10.96
CA TYR A 227 2.57 2.35 12.18
C TYR A 227 1.32 2.10 13.02
N TRP A 228 0.15 1.99 12.38
CA TRP A 228 -1.10 1.66 13.06
C TRP A 228 -1.03 0.29 13.74
N ALA A 229 -0.62 -0.75 13.02
CA ALA A 229 -0.42 -2.08 13.57
C ALA A 229 0.56 -2.08 14.76
N TYR A 230 1.60 -1.24 14.67
CA TYR A 230 2.61 -1.10 15.73
C TYR A 230 2.04 -0.59 17.05
N TYR A 231 1.18 0.44 17.06
CA TYR A 231 0.63 0.98 18.31
C TYR A 231 -0.68 0.31 18.76
N GLU A 232 -1.51 -0.17 17.84
CA GLU A 232 -2.85 -0.68 18.17
C GLU A 232 -2.83 -2.13 18.68
N LEU A 233 -2.04 -3.00 18.06
CA LEU A 233 -2.13 -4.45 18.33
C LEU A 233 -1.45 -4.88 19.64
N GLY A 234 -0.71 -4.00 20.31
CA GLY A 234 -0.16 -4.24 21.65
C GLY A 234 0.96 -5.30 21.75
N TRP A 235 1.43 -5.86 20.63
CA TRP A 235 2.50 -6.89 20.62
C TRP A 235 3.90 -6.33 20.34
N GLY A 236 4.01 -5.02 20.08
CA GLY A 236 5.29 -4.32 19.96
C GLY A 236 6.04 -4.56 18.64
N GLY A 237 5.39 -5.02 17.57
CA GLY A 237 6.00 -5.14 16.25
C GLY A 237 5.25 -4.36 15.17
N TRP A 238 5.95 -4.04 14.09
CA TRP A 238 5.44 -3.18 12.99
C TRP A 238 5.16 -3.97 11.70
N TRP A 239 5.65 -5.21 11.61
CA TRP A 239 5.46 -6.12 10.48
C TRP A 239 5.66 -7.57 10.93
N PHE A 240 4.70 -8.45 10.66
CA PHE A 240 4.73 -9.86 11.05
C PHE A 240 4.78 -10.83 9.86
N TRP A 241 4.82 -10.32 8.62
CA TRP A 241 4.63 -11.12 7.41
C TRP A 241 3.28 -11.83 7.36
N ASP A 242 2.25 -11.19 7.94
CA ASP A 242 0.90 -11.73 7.88
C ASP A 242 0.35 -11.68 6.43
N PRO A 243 -0.64 -12.52 6.08
CA PRO A 243 -1.22 -12.51 4.73
C PRO A 243 -1.75 -11.15 4.25
N VAL A 244 -2.30 -10.32 5.13
CA VAL A 244 -2.85 -8.99 4.78
C VAL A 244 -1.73 -7.98 4.54
N GLU A 245 -0.71 -7.96 5.39
CA GLU A 245 0.54 -7.24 5.19
C GLU A 245 1.18 -7.64 3.84
N ASN A 246 1.34 -8.94 3.60
CA ASN A 246 1.90 -9.46 2.35
C ASN A 246 1.06 -9.09 1.14
N ALA A 247 -0.26 -9.14 1.26
CA ALA A 247 -1.20 -8.71 0.22
C ALA A 247 -0.95 -7.27 -0.20
N SER A 248 -0.55 -6.39 0.72
CA SER A 248 -0.20 -4.98 0.42
C SER A 248 1.18 -4.81 -0.19
N LEU A 249 2.14 -5.64 0.20
CA LEU A 249 3.51 -5.59 -0.30
C LEU A 249 3.63 -6.07 -1.75
N MET A 250 2.91 -7.13 -2.12
CA MET A 250 2.97 -7.72 -3.47
C MET A 250 2.71 -6.72 -4.62
N PRO A 251 1.60 -5.96 -4.63
CA PRO A 251 1.37 -4.96 -5.69
C PRO A 251 2.38 -3.81 -5.62
N TRP A 252 2.91 -3.45 -4.44
CA TRP A 252 3.94 -2.42 -4.32
C TRP A 252 5.26 -2.84 -4.97
N LEU A 253 5.69 -4.10 -4.80
CA LEU A 253 6.88 -4.65 -5.45
C LEU A 253 6.74 -4.66 -6.98
N ALA A 254 5.60 -5.13 -7.48
CA ALA A 254 5.29 -5.14 -8.91
C ALA A 254 5.19 -3.71 -9.49
N ALA A 255 4.54 -2.79 -8.77
CA ALA A 255 4.43 -1.38 -9.16
C ALA A 255 5.80 -0.68 -9.16
N THR A 256 6.68 -1.00 -8.21
CA THR A 256 8.06 -0.49 -8.18
C THR A 256 8.83 -0.94 -9.41
N ALA A 257 8.74 -2.21 -9.79
CA ALA A 257 9.36 -2.71 -11.02
C ALA A 257 8.74 -2.04 -12.27
N LEU A 258 7.42 -1.88 -12.30
CA LEU A 258 6.69 -1.22 -13.38
C LEU A 258 7.11 0.25 -13.55
N LEU A 259 7.26 1.00 -12.46
CA LEU A 259 7.68 2.40 -12.47
C LEU A 259 9.05 2.59 -13.13
N HIS A 260 9.96 1.66 -12.89
CA HIS A 260 11.28 1.64 -13.50
C HIS A 260 11.21 1.21 -14.97
N SER A 261 10.46 0.14 -15.27
CA SER A 261 10.28 -0.36 -16.64
C SER A 261 9.62 0.65 -17.57
N VAL A 262 8.54 1.30 -17.12
CA VAL A 262 7.83 2.33 -17.90
C VAL A 262 8.72 3.54 -18.18
N THR A 263 9.66 3.85 -17.28
CA THR A 263 10.64 4.92 -17.50
C THR A 263 11.62 4.55 -18.61
N VAL A 264 12.07 3.28 -18.68
CA VAL A 264 12.90 2.79 -19.80
C VAL A 264 12.12 2.85 -21.11
N LEU A 265 10.88 2.35 -21.13
CA LEU A 265 10.06 2.37 -22.34
C LEU A 265 9.78 3.80 -22.83
N ALA A 266 9.43 4.72 -21.93
CA ALA A 266 9.13 6.11 -22.28
C ALA A 266 10.34 6.90 -22.80
N THR A 267 11.56 6.55 -22.37
CA THR A 267 12.79 7.31 -22.67
C THR A 267 13.68 6.68 -23.73
N ARG A 268 13.67 5.35 -23.83
CA ARG A 268 14.56 4.56 -24.68
C ARG A 268 13.86 3.62 -25.62
N ASP A 269 12.54 3.46 -25.50
CA ASP A 269 11.79 2.52 -26.33
C ASP A 269 12.28 1.05 -26.16
N GLY A 270 12.72 0.71 -24.95
CA GLY A 270 13.12 -0.64 -24.55
C GLY A 270 12.08 -1.31 -23.64
N LEU A 271 12.21 -2.62 -23.42
CA LEU A 271 11.40 -3.38 -22.45
C LEU A 271 9.87 -3.30 -22.67
N ARG A 272 9.42 -3.20 -23.93
CA ARG A 272 7.99 -3.11 -24.29
C ARG A 272 7.15 -4.24 -23.67
N ALA A 273 7.49 -5.49 -24.02
CA ALA A 273 6.85 -6.70 -23.51
C ALA A 273 6.84 -6.77 -21.97
N TRP A 274 8.00 -6.52 -21.36
CA TRP A 274 8.18 -6.58 -19.92
C TRP A 274 7.35 -5.53 -19.18
N THR A 275 7.25 -4.32 -19.72
CA THR A 275 6.45 -3.23 -19.15
C THR A 275 4.96 -3.57 -19.14
N ILE A 276 4.45 -4.18 -20.21
CA ILE A 276 3.06 -4.66 -20.26
C ILE A 276 2.84 -5.77 -19.23
N MET A 277 3.73 -6.77 -19.19
CA MET A 277 3.62 -7.88 -18.24
C MET A 277 3.59 -7.35 -16.80
N LEU A 278 4.48 -6.42 -16.44
CA LEU A 278 4.49 -5.82 -15.11
C LEU A 278 3.22 -5.03 -14.79
N ALA A 279 2.60 -4.37 -15.78
CA ALA A 279 1.31 -3.70 -15.58
C ALA A 279 0.18 -4.71 -15.31
N VAL A 280 0.17 -5.84 -16.01
CA VAL A 280 -0.77 -6.94 -15.75
C VAL A 280 -0.53 -7.54 -14.36
N VAL A 281 0.72 -7.86 -14.03
CA VAL A 281 1.11 -8.44 -12.73
C VAL A 281 0.79 -7.50 -11.56
N ALA A 282 1.06 -6.20 -11.67
CA ALA A 282 0.82 -5.25 -10.58
C ALA A 282 -0.66 -5.17 -10.16
N PHE A 283 -1.57 -5.09 -11.12
CA PHE A 283 -3.00 -5.14 -10.81
C PHE A 283 -3.45 -6.54 -10.38
N SER A 284 -2.87 -7.60 -10.96
CA SER A 284 -3.14 -8.99 -10.56
C SER A 284 -2.82 -9.22 -9.08
N MET A 285 -1.70 -8.69 -8.58
CA MET A 285 -1.36 -8.77 -7.16
C MET A 285 -2.35 -8.01 -6.27
N SER A 286 -2.91 -6.89 -6.75
CA SER A 286 -3.97 -6.16 -6.02
C SER A 286 -5.27 -6.97 -5.95
N MET A 287 -5.63 -7.67 -7.03
CA MET A 287 -6.80 -8.57 -7.07
C MET A 287 -6.61 -9.80 -6.19
N ILE A 288 -5.42 -10.44 -6.23
CA ILE A 288 -5.08 -11.55 -5.34
C ILE A 288 -5.17 -11.08 -3.88
N GLY A 289 -4.60 -9.91 -3.56
CA GLY A 289 -4.73 -9.33 -2.22
C GLY A 289 -6.19 -9.14 -1.81
N THR A 290 -7.02 -8.62 -2.71
CA THR A 290 -8.47 -8.46 -2.45
C THR A 290 -9.14 -9.80 -2.13
N PHE A 291 -8.82 -10.85 -2.88
CA PHE A 291 -9.32 -12.21 -2.60
C PHE A 291 -8.82 -12.75 -1.26
N LEU A 292 -7.52 -12.64 -0.96
CA LEU A 292 -6.92 -13.18 0.27
C LEU A 292 -7.51 -12.55 1.53
N VAL A 293 -7.72 -11.24 1.54
CA VAL A 293 -8.23 -10.51 2.72
C VAL A 293 -9.73 -10.77 2.96
N ARG A 294 -10.48 -11.20 1.94
CA ARG A 294 -11.95 -11.25 1.96
C ARG A 294 -12.56 -12.64 1.88
N SER A 295 -11.82 -13.63 1.36
CA SER A 295 -12.33 -15.00 1.20
C SER A 295 -12.43 -15.78 2.51
N GLY A 296 -11.71 -15.37 3.55
CA GLY A 296 -11.61 -16.14 4.80
C GLY A 296 -10.77 -17.42 4.67
N ILE A 297 -10.08 -17.62 3.54
CA ILE A 297 -9.27 -18.82 3.29
C ILE A 297 -7.97 -18.86 4.10
N LEU A 298 -7.52 -17.70 4.58
CA LEU A 298 -6.34 -17.55 5.43
C LEU A 298 -6.74 -16.95 6.76
N THR A 299 -6.11 -17.42 7.84
CA THR A 299 -6.20 -16.77 9.15
C THR A 299 -5.28 -15.54 9.18
N SER A 300 -5.81 -14.40 9.59
CA SER A 300 -5.05 -13.16 9.73
C SER A 300 -5.63 -12.31 10.86
N VAL A 301 -4.75 -11.65 11.60
CA VAL A 301 -5.11 -10.68 12.64
C VAL A 301 -5.64 -9.35 12.06
N HIS A 302 -5.43 -9.13 10.76
CA HIS A 302 -5.86 -7.93 10.04
C HIS A 302 -7.08 -8.19 9.13
N ALA A 303 -7.65 -9.40 9.15
CA ALA A 303 -8.83 -9.76 8.37
C ALA A 303 -10.11 -9.63 9.23
N PHE A 304 -10.90 -8.58 8.98
CA PHE A 304 -12.08 -8.25 9.78
C PHE A 304 -13.42 -8.52 9.08
N ALA A 305 -13.41 -8.79 7.78
CA ALA A 305 -14.62 -9.01 7.01
C ALA A 305 -14.42 -10.12 5.97
N VAL A 306 -14.72 -11.35 6.40
CA VAL A 306 -14.53 -12.61 5.67
C VAL A 306 -15.88 -13.25 5.35
N ASP A 307 -16.05 -13.69 4.11
CA ASP A 307 -17.26 -14.39 3.66
C ASP A 307 -16.87 -15.33 2.50
N PRO A 308 -16.93 -16.67 2.69
CA PRO A 308 -16.54 -17.64 1.66
C PRO A 308 -17.36 -17.56 0.36
N GLU A 309 -18.65 -17.24 0.44
CA GLU A 309 -19.53 -17.15 -0.74
C GLU A 309 -19.11 -15.96 -1.61
N ARG A 310 -18.85 -14.81 -0.97
CA ARG A 310 -18.31 -13.62 -1.65
C ARG A 310 -16.89 -13.86 -2.18
N GLY A 311 -16.10 -14.64 -1.44
CA GLY A 311 -14.77 -15.09 -1.85
C GLY A 311 -14.80 -15.81 -3.21
N ALA A 312 -15.78 -16.68 -3.44
CA ALA A 312 -15.94 -17.39 -4.71
C ALA A 312 -16.25 -16.44 -5.88
N PHE A 313 -17.07 -15.40 -5.66
CA PHE A 313 -17.32 -14.38 -6.69
C PHE A 313 -16.05 -13.62 -7.05
N ILE A 314 -15.27 -13.17 -6.05
CA ILE A 314 -13.99 -12.48 -6.28
C ILE A 314 -13.00 -13.40 -6.99
N LEU A 315 -12.98 -14.70 -6.66
CA LEU A 315 -12.15 -15.68 -7.35
C LEU A 315 -12.53 -15.81 -8.83
N ALA A 316 -13.82 -15.81 -9.16
CA ALA A 316 -14.29 -15.80 -10.55
C ALA A 316 -13.86 -14.53 -11.30
N LEU A 317 -14.00 -13.34 -10.68
CA LEU A 317 -13.50 -12.09 -11.25
C LEU A 317 -11.98 -12.13 -11.46
N LEU A 318 -11.23 -12.67 -10.51
CA LEU A 318 -9.79 -12.86 -10.59
C LEU A 318 -9.42 -13.76 -11.78
N ALA A 319 -10.09 -14.89 -11.95
CA ALA A 319 -9.88 -15.79 -13.08
C ALA A 319 -10.17 -15.10 -14.43
N ILE A 320 -11.25 -14.32 -14.51
CA ILE A 320 -11.62 -13.57 -15.72
C ILE A 320 -10.59 -12.49 -16.04
N TYR A 321 -10.21 -11.65 -15.06
CA TYR A 321 -9.34 -10.50 -15.29
C TYR A 321 -7.89 -10.90 -15.49
N ILE A 322 -7.34 -11.75 -14.62
CA ILE A 322 -5.95 -12.20 -14.74
C ILE A 322 -5.84 -13.16 -15.92
N GLY A 323 -6.70 -14.18 -16.00
CA GLY A 323 -6.69 -15.14 -17.09
C GLY A 323 -6.92 -14.49 -18.45
N GLY A 324 -7.89 -13.57 -18.55
CA GLY A 324 -8.17 -12.82 -19.76
C GLY A 324 -7.02 -11.91 -20.19
N ALA A 325 -6.39 -11.20 -19.26
CA ALA A 325 -5.23 -10.35 -19.56
C ALA A 325 -4.00 -11.15 -19.97
N LEU A 326 -3.71 -12.27 -19.30
CA LEU A 326 -2.60 -13.16 -19.66
C LEU A 326 -2.83 -13.85 -21.01
N ALA A 327 -4.07 -14.30 -21.29
CA ALA A 327 -4.42 -14.86 -22.58
C ALA A 327 -4.29 -13.81 -23.71
N LEU A 328 -4.77 -12.59 -23.47
CA LEU A 328 -4.59 -11.47 -24.41
C LEU A 328 -3.11 -11.16 -24.62
N PHE A 329 -2.32 -11.11 -23.55
CA PHE A 329 -0.88 -10.91 -23.62
C PHE A 329 -0.23 -12.00 -24.48
N ALA A 330 -0.48 -13.28 -24.19
CA ALA A 330 0.06 -14.40 -24.96
C ALA A 330 -0.33 -14.33 -26.45
N ALA A 331 -1.58 -13.99 -26.75
CA ALA A 331 -2.08 -13.87 -28.13
C ALA A 331 -1.52 -12.66 -28.89
N ARG A 332 -1.06 -11.61 -28.20
CA ARG A 332 -0.63 -10.35 -28.82
C ARG A 332 0.87 -10.07 -28.67
N ILE A 333 1.60 -10.82 -27.85
CA ILE A 333 3.01 -10.55 -27.57
C ILE A 333 3.88 -10.60 -28.83
N GLY A 334 3.57 -11.48 -29.80
CA GLY A 334 4.28 -11.55 -31.08
C GLY A 334 4.12 -10.29 -31.95
N THR A 335 3.13 -9.44 -31.67
CA THR A 335 2.95 -8.15 -32.34
C THR A 335 3.73 -7.01 -31.67
N VAL A 336 4.26 -7.24 -30.46
CA VAL A 336 5.06 -6.26 -29.73
C VAL A 336 6.48 -6.31 -30.28
N ARG A 337 6.86 -5.28 -31.03
CA ARG A 337 8.21 -5.17 -31.62
C ARG A 337 9.28 -5.21 -30.52
N ALA A 338 10.41 -5.84 -30.84
CA ALA A 338 11.60 -5.74 -30.00
C ALA A 338 12.01 -4.25 -29.89
N GLY A 339 12.23 -3.79 -28.66
CA GLY A 339 12.71 -2.44 -28.38
C GLY A 339 14.19 -2.27 -28.70
N THR A 340 14.75 -1.11 -28.38
CA THR A 340 16.19 -0.86 -28.57
C THR A 340 17.07 -1.75 -27.69
N THR A 341 18.20 -2.22 -28.22
CA THR A 341 19.21 -2.97 -27.48
C THR A 341 20.10 -2.05 -26.63
N PHE A 342 20.76 -2.61 -25.61
CA PHE A 342 21.66 -1.92 -24.68
C PHE A 342 22.72 -2.88 -24.15
N ASP A 343 23.86 -2.35 -23.70
CA ASP A 343 24.94 -3.16 -23.12
C ASP A 343 24.59 -3.57 -21.68
N PRO A 344 25.07 -4.72 -21.17
CA PRO A 344 24.82 -5.14 -19.78
C PRO A 344 25.29 -4.11 -18.74
N VAL A 345 26.44 -3.46 -18.99
CA VAL A 345 26.95 -2.35 -18.18
C VAL A 345 26.31 -1.05 -18.67
N SER A 346 25.06 -0.86 -18.30
CA SER A 346 24.28 0.34 -18.61
C SER A 346 23.19 0.56 -17.57
N ARG A 347 22.59 1.75 -17.55
CA ARG A 347 21.44 2.04 -16.70
C ARG A 347 20.27 1.11 -17.01
N GLU A 348 20.04 0.79 -18.28
CA GLU A 348 19.04 -0.19 -18.71
C GLU A 348 19.32 -1.57 -18.10
N GLY A 349 20.57 -2.05 -18.17
CA GLY A 349 20.98 -3.31 -17.55
C GLY A 349 20.77 -3.33 -16.02
N GLY A 350 21.13 -2.25 -15.34
CA GLY A 350 20.88 -2.09 -13.90
C GLY A 350 19.37 -2.10 -13.56
N LEU A 351 18.53 -1.48 -14.38
CA LEU A 351 17.08 -1.49 -14.20
C LEU A 351 16.45 -2.85 -14.50
N VAL A 352 17.01 -3.63 -15.43
CA VAL A 352 16.61 -5.03 -15.65
C VAL A 352 16.96 -5.89 -14.44
N ALA A 353 18.18 -5.76 -13.90
CA ALA A 353 18.58 -6.46 -12.68
C ALA A 353 17.67 -6.11 -11.48
N ASN A 354 17.37 -4.81 -11.30
CA ASN A 354 16.41 -4.33 -10.31
C ASN A 354 15.03 -5.01 -10.48
N ASN A 355 14.48 -5.00 -11.70
CA ASN A 355 13.17 -5.56 -11.95
C ASN A 355 13.14 -7.08 -11.74
N LEU A 356 14.21 -7.79 -12.10
CA LEU A 356 14.36 -9.21 -11.84
C LEU A 356 14.35 -9.49 -10.33
N LEU A 357 15.17 -8.79 -9.55
CA LEU A 357 15.26 -8.99 -8.10
C LEU A 357 13.94 -8.65 -7.39
N LEU A 358 13.27 -7.56 -7.78
CA LEU A 358 11.92 -7.23 -7.29
C LEU A 358 10.91 -8.34 -7.62
N SER A 359 10.98 -8.91 -8.83
CA SER A 359 10.08 -10.00 -9.25
C SER A 359 10.37 -11.31 -8.49
N VAL A 360 11.64 -11.58 -8.16
CA VAL A 360 12.03 -12.73 -7.33
C VAL A 360 11.49 -12.57 -5.91
N ILE A 361 11.66 -11.39 -5.29
CA ILE A 361 11.10 -11.10 -3.97
C ILE A 361 9.57 -11.24 -4.01
N LEU A 362 8.92 -10.68 -5.03
CA LEU A 362 7.49 -10.84 -5.24
C LEU A 362 7.08 -12.32 -5.31
N GLY A 363 7.80 -13.13 -6.08
CA GLY A 363 7.56 -14.57 -6.18
C GLY A 363 7.71 -15.28 -4.84
N ILE A 364 8.73 -14.95 -4.04
CA ILE A 364 8.92 -15.49 -2.69
C ILE A 364 7.75 -15.12 -1.78
N VAL A 365 7.32 -13.85 -1.80
CA VAL A 365 6.19 -13.37 -0.99
C VAL A 365 4.89 -14.04 -1.40
N LEU A 366 4.62 -14.12 -2.70
CA LEU A 366 3.44 -14.78 -3.26
C LEU A 366 3.39 -16.26 -2.89
N ILE A 367 4.49 -17.00 -3.13
CA ILE A 367 4.56 -18.42 -2.80
C ILE A 367 4.42 -18.62 -1.30
N GLY A 368 5.17 -17.88 -0.48
CA GLY A 368 5.09 -18.02 0.98
C GLY A 368 3.69 -17.71 1.54
N THR A 369 2.97 -16.77 0.92
CA THR A 369 1.60 -16.40 1.34
C THR A 369 0.57 -17.44 0.89
N LEU A 370 0.71 -18.01 -0.30
CA LEU A 370 -0.24 -19.00 -0.84
C LEU A 370 0.05 -20.43 -0.37
N TYR A 371 1.28 -20.71 0.09
CA TYR A 371 1.69 -22.06 0.47
C TYR A 371 0.84 -22.68 1.59
N PRO A 372 0.45 -21.96 2.66
CA PRO A 372 -0.51 -22.46 3.64
C PRO A 372 -1.84 -22.93 3.03
N ILE A 373 -2.36 -22.24 2.02
CA ILE A 373 -3.62 -22.61 1.34
C ILE A 373 -3.46 -23.95 0.60
N VAL A 374 -2.33 -24.09 -0.11
CA VAL A 374 -2.02 -25.33 -0.83
C VAL A 374 -1.82 -26.48 0.17
N ALA A 375 -1.07 -26.26 1.25
CA ALA A 375 -0.84 -27.26 2.29
C ALA A 375 -2.16 -27.71 2.95
N ALA A 376 -3.06 -26.75 3.23
CA ALA A 376 -4.38 -27.04 3.79
C ALA A 376 -5.25 -27.91 2.87
N SER A 377 -5.09 -27.82 1.54
CA SER A 377 -5.78 -28.71 0.59
C SER A 377 -5.32 -30.17 0.64
N PHE A 378 -4.19 -30.44 1.30
CA PHE A 378 -3.68 -31.78 1.60
C PHE A 378 -3.84 -32.10 3.10
N ASP A 379 -4.75 -31.44 3.81
CA ASP A 379 -4.99 -31.58 5.25
C ASP A 379 -3.77 -31.27 6.15
N VAL A 380 -2.79 -30.50 5.63
CA VAL A 380 -1.62 -30.04 6.38
C VAL A 380 -1.80 -28.60 6.84
N GLN A 381 -1.92 -28.40 8.15
CA GLN A 381 -1.95 -27.07 8.74
C GLN A 381 -0.53 -26.51 8.91
N LEU A 382 -0.22 -25.43 8.19
CA LEU A 382 1.08 -24.77 8.21
C LEU A 382 0.90 -23.26 8.29
N SER A 383 1.76 -22.60 9.07
CA SER A 383 1.90 -21.14 9.04
C SER A 383 3.30 -20.75 8.58
N VAL A 384 3.37 -19.75 7.71
CA VAL A 384 4.62 -19.21 7.17
C VAL A 384 4.77 -17.78 7.68
N GLY A 385 5.79 -17.54 8.51
CA GLY A 385 6.03 -16.25 9.16
C GLY A 385 7.47 -15.73 8.96
N PRO A 386 7.93 -14.81 9.83
CA PRO A 386 9.22 -14.14 9.69
C PRO A 386 10.43 -15.05 9.46
N PRO A 387 10.56 -16.24 10.10
CA PRO A 387 11.71 -17.13 9.86
C PRO A 387 11.89 -17.55 8.40
N PHE A 388 10.80 -17.78 7.66
CA PHE A 388 10.86 -18.12 6.24
C PHE A 388 11.21 -16.90 5.39
N PHE A 389 10.44 -15.82 5.53
CA PHE A 389 10.59 -14.64 4.68
C PHE A 389 11.92 -13.92 4.90
N ASN A 390 12.38 -13.77 6.14
CA ASN A 390 13.66 -13.13 6.42
C ASN A 390 14.84 -13.93 5.83
N LYS A 391 14.76 -15.27 5.86
CA LYS A 391 15.79 -16.15 5.30
C LYS A 391 15.75 -16.19 3.77
N ALA A 392 14.57 -16.19 3.16
CA ALA A 392 14.40 -16.30 1.72
C ALA A 392 14.51 -14.93 1.00
N ALA A 393 13.74 -13.94 1.43
CA ALA A 393 13.69 -12.61 0.80
C ALA A 393 14.80 -11.68 1.29
N GLY A 394 15.26 -11.80 2.54
CA GLY A 394 16.26 -10.90 3.13
C GLY A 394 17.55 -10.77 2.32
N PRO A 395 18.24 -11.87 1.96
CA PRO A 395 19.46 -11.82 1.14
C PRO A 395 19.23 -11.18 -0.24
N ILE A 396 18.10 -11.47 -0.87
CA ILE A 396 17.74 -10.91 -2.18
C ILE A 396 17.44 -9.42 -2.08
N ALA A 397 16.78 -8.97 -0.99
CA ALA A 397 16.54 -7.56 -0.72
C ALA A 397 17.84 -6.79 -0.47
N LEU A 398 18.81 -7.36 0.25
CA LEU A 398 20.12 -6.74 0.42
C LEU A 398 20.91 -6.66 -0.89
N LEU A 399 20.82 -7.70 -1.74
CA LEU A 399 21.40 -7.67 -3.09
C LEU A 399 20.73 -6.58 -3.95
N LEU A 400 19.40 -6.44 -3.87
CA LEU A 400 18.67 -5.37 -4.54
C LEU A 400 19.15 -3.99 -4.09
N VAL A 401 19.36 -3.78 -2.79
CA VAL A 401 19.92 -2.54 -2.24
C VAL A 401 21.32 -2.25 -2.78
N ALA A 402 22.17 -3.26 -2.88
CA ALA A 402 23.51 -3.11 -3.48
C ALA A 402 23.43 -2.70 -4.96
N VAL A 403 22.56 -3.33 -5.75
CA VAL A 403 22.32 -2.96 -7.16
C VAL A 403 21.74 -1.55 -7.25
N MET A 404 20.82 -1.18 -6.35
CA MET A 404 20.19 0.13 -6.27
C MET A 404 21.21 1.24 -5.99
N ALA A 405 22.26 0.98 -5.22
CA ALA A 405 23.34 1.94 -4.98
C ALA A 405 24.16 2.25 -6.26
N VAL A 406 24.20 1.32 -7.22
CA VAL A 406 24.95 1.48 -8.47
C VAL A 406 24.08 2.05 -9.60
N GLY A 407 22.84 1.59 -9.73
CA GLY A 407 21.95 1.88 -10.86
C GLY A 407 21.84 3.35 -11.27
N PRO A 408 21.51 4.29 -10.36
CA PRO A 408 21.40 5.72 -10.66
C PRO A 408 22.70 6.37 -11.19
N LEU A 409 23.86 5.77 -10.91
CA LEU A 409 25.19 6.26 -11.27
C LEU A 409 25.67 5.74 -12.65
N LEU A 410 24.97 4.76 -13.22
CA LEU A 410 25.22 4.24 -14.57
C LEU A 410 24.72 5.23 -15.64
N ARG A 411 25.42 5.28 -16.77
CA ARG A 411 24.99 5.98 -17.99
C ARG A 411 24.02 5.12 -18.81
N TRP A 412 23.18 5.78 -19.60
CA TRP A 412 22.28 5.10 -20.54
C TRP A 412 23.05 4.47 -21.72
N ARG A 413 22.51 3.41 -22.30
CA ARG A 413 23.03 2.59 -23.40
C ARG A 413 24.31 1.82 -23.11
N ARG A 414 25.36 2.50 -22.66
CA ARG A 414 26.67 1.92 -22.33
C ARG A 414 27.43 2.76 -21.30
N ASP A 415 28.21 2.11 -20.46
CA ASP A 415 29.15 2.71 -19.53
C ASP A 415 30.40 1.82 -19.40
N GLU A 416 31.49 2.38 -18.87
CA GLU A 416 32.73 1.64 -18.66
C GLU A 416 32.84 1.19 -17.20
N ALA A 417 33.08 -0.11 -16.97
CA ALA A 417 33.10 -0.69 -15.61
C ALA A 417 34.10 0.02 -14.67
N LYS A 418 35.30 0.38 -15.16
CA LYS A 418 36.31 1.12 -14.39
C LYS A 418 35.82 2.52 -13.98
N ALA A 419 35.12 3.21 -14.88
CA ALA A 419 34.56 4.53 -14.60
C ALA A 419 33.39 4.46 -13.61
N VAL A 420 32.58 3.39 -13.67
CA VAL A 420 31.51 3.12 -12.70
C VAL A 420 32.10 2.87 -11.32
N LEU A 421 33.14 2.03 -11.22
CA LEU A 421 33.85 1.75 -9.97
C LEU A 421 34.31 3.05 -9.28
N GLY A 422 34.90 3.97 -10.04
CA GLY A 422 35.29 5.29 -9.54
C GLY A 422 34.13 6.11 -8.94
N ARG A 423 32.91 5.98 -9.46
CA ARG A 423 31.72 6.70 -8.95
C ARG A 423 31.14 6.06 -7.70
N VAL A 424 31.28 4.74 -7.53
CA VAL A 424 30.73 3.98 -6.39
C VAL A 424 31.70 3.83 -5.23
N MET A 425 32.97 4.26 -5.37
CA MET A 425 33.98 4.15 -4.30
C MET A 425 33.56 4.82 -2.99
N LEU A 426 32.92 5.99 -3.03
CA LEU A 426 32.42 6.67 -1.82
C LEU A 426 31.30 5.88 -1.13
N PRO A 427 30.24 5.43 -1.83
CA PRO A 427 29.27 4.48 -1.28
C PRO A 427 29.90 3.21 -0.69
N ILE A 428 30.84 2.58 -1.41
CA ILE A 428 31.54 1.38 -0.93
C ILE A 428 32.31 1.68 0.35
N GLY A 429 33.05 2.79 0.40
CA GLY A 429 33.78 3.23 1.59
C GLY A 429 32.85 3.46 2.79
N ALA A 430 31.69 4.08 2.58
CA ALA A 430 30.69 4.27 3.64
C ALA A 430 30.11 2.93 4.14
N THR A 431 29.81 2.00 3.24
CA THR A 431 29.38 0.64 3.61
C THR A 431 30.43 -0.08 4.43
N LEU A 432 31.69 -0.06 3.99
CA LEU A 432 32.79 -0.74 4.68
C LEU A 432 33.08 -0.11 6.05
N LEU A 433 33.06 1.22 6.14
CA LEU A 433 33.26 1.93 7.41
C LEU A 433 32.16 1.56 8.42
N ALA A 434 30.89 1.58 7.99
CA ALA A 434 29.77 1.17 8.84
C ALA A 434 29.87 -0.32 9.23
N ALA A 435 30.22 -1.19 8.28
CA ALA A 435 30.40 -2.61 8.53
C ALA A 435 31.48 -2.89 9.58
N ILE A 436 32.63 -2.23 9.50
CA ILE A 436 33.73 -2.34 10.46
C ILE A 436 33.32 -1.78 11.82
N ALA A 437 32.68 -0.61 11.85
CA ALA A 437 32.21 -0.01 13.10
C ALA A 437 31.20 -0.91 13.84
N LEU A 438 30.34 -1.62 13.10
CA LEU A 438 29.34 -2.51 13.68
C LEU A 438 29.92 -3.84 14.18
N LEU A 439 31.15 -4.22 13.81
CA LEU A 439 31.81 -5.41 14.37
C LEU A 439 32.09 -5.26 15.88
N PHE A 440 32.19 -4.03 16.40
CA PHE A 440 32.42 -3.77 17.83
C PHE A 440 31.17 -3.97 18.71
N VAL A 441 29.97 -4.03 18.13
CA VAL A 441 28.69 -4.22 18.86
C VAL A 441 28.00 -5.53 18.46
N TRP A 442 28.32 -6.06 17.27
CA TRP A 442 27.75 -7.28 16.65
C TRP A 442 26.22 -7.43 16.78
N PRO A 443 25.45 -6.86 15.82
CA PRO A 443 23.99 -6.92 15.84
C PRO A 443 23.39 -8.20 15.19
N GLY A 444 24.22 -9.19 14.86
CA GLY A 444 23.84 -10.34 14.03
C GLY A 444 23.95 -10.07 12.52
N VAL A 445 23.96 -11.13 11.71
CA VAL A 445 24.34 -11.08 10.29
C VAL A 445 23.42 -10.19 9.45
N LEU A 446 22.10 -10.39 9.53
CA LEU A 446 21.15 -9.68 8.68
C LEU A 446 21.05 -8.18 9.06
N PRO A 447 20.94 -7.80 10.35
CA PRO A 447 20.97 -6.39 10.74
C PRO A 447 22.32 -5.72 10.48
N TRP A 448 23.45 -6.42 10.66
CA TRP A 448 24.78 -5.92 10.32
C TRP A 448 24.87 -5.55 8.84
N ALA A 449 24.43 -6.45 7.95
CA ALA A 449 24.42 -6.19 6.52
C ALA A 449 23.44 -5.06 6.14
N GLY A 450 22.25 -5.04 6.76
CA GLY A 450 21.24 -4.01 6.56
C GLY A 450 21.73 -2.60 6.91
N LEU A 451 22.29 -2.41 8.10
CA LEU A 451 22.82 -1.11 8.55
C LEU A 451 24.02 -0.66 7.70
N SER A 452 24.91 -1.59 7.35
CA SER A 452 26.09 -1.29 6.53
C SER A 452 25.67 -0.83 5.12
N LEU A 453 24.77 -1.56 4.48
CA LEU A 453 24.27 -1.21 3.16
C LEU A 453 23.39 0.04 3.17
N ALA A 454 22.64 0.30 4.26
CA ALA A 454 21.90 1.55 4.42
C ALA A 454 22.82 2.78 4.38
N ALA A 455 23.98 2.73 5.05
CA ALA A 455 24.96 3.80 5.02
C ALA A 455 25.50 4.05 3.60
N GLY A 456 25.89 2.99 2.89
CA GLY A 456 26.34 3.09 1.50
C GLY A 456 25.25 3.59 0.56
N LEU A 457 24.02 3.08 0.69
CA LEU A 457 22.88 3.50 -0.12
C LEU A 457 22.52 4.97 0.13
N ALA A 458 22.62 5.48 1.36
CA ALA A 458 22.39 6.89 1.66
C ALA A 458 23.36 7.79 0.88
N VAL A 459 24.66 7.45 0.87
CA VAL A 459 25.68 8.17 0.09
C VAL A 459 25.42 8.03 -1.41
N ALA A 460 25.11 6.82 -1.89
CA ALA A 460 24.80 6.56 -3.30
C ALA A 460 23.54 7.30 -3.78
N SER A 461 22.55 7.48 -2.91
CA SER A 461 21.30 8.15 -3.25
C SER A 461 21.52 9.65 -3.51
N VAL A 462 22.44 10.28 -2.78
CA VAL A 462 22.78 11.70 -2.93
C VAL A 462 23.79 11.93 -4.07
N ALA A 463 24.58 10.91 -4.40
CA ALA A 463 25.64 10.98 -5.41
C ALA A 463 25.22 11.54 -6.79
N PRO A 464 24.01 11.30 -7.32
CA PRO A 464 23.55 11.92 -8.56
C PRO A 464 23.51 13.45 -8.54
N LEU A 465 23.49 14.09 -7.36
CA LEU A 465 23.54 15.54 -7.21
C LEU A 465 24.97 16.10 -7.18
N TRP A 466 25.99 15.25 -7.03
CA TRP A 466 27.38 15.70 -7.04
C TRP A 466 27.71 16.38 -8.37
N LYS A 467 28.42 17.51 -8.27
CA LYS A 467 28.84 18.33 -9.41
C LYS A 467 27.67 18.94 -10.20
N ARG A 468 26.41 18.85 -9.73
CA ARG A 468 25.27 19.57 -10.34
C ARG A 468 25.04 20.91 -9.65
N ASN A 469 24.54 21.88 -10.42
CA ASN A 469 23.98 23.10 -9.83
C ASN A 469 22.61 22.80 -9.22
N LEU A 470 22.52 22.84 -7.89
CA LEU A 470 21.32 22.49 -7.14
C LEU A 470 20.12 23.36 -7.54
N LYS A 471 20.31 24.66 -7.74
CA LYS A 471 19.22 25.58 -8.12
C LYS A 471 18.63 25.28 -9.51
N ARG A 472 19.41 24.68 -10.41
CA ARG A 472 18.97 24.34 -11.79
C ARG A 472 18.60 22.86 -11.96
N THR A 473 18.74 22.05 -10.91
CA THR A 473 18.48 20.62 -11.01
C THR A 473 16.97 20.34 -11.12
N PRO A 474 16.53 19.50 -12.08
CA PRO A 474 15.11 19.20 -12.25
C PRO A 474 14.51 18.53 -11.01
N LEU A 475 13.24 18.85 -10.73
CA LEU A 475 12.54 18.31 -9.54
C LEU A 475 12.43 16.78 -9.54
N PHE A 476 12.34 16.14 -10.71
CA PHE A 476 12.33 14.68 -10.82
C PHE A 476 13.67 14.03 -10.43
N THR A 477 14.78 14.77 -10.50
CA THR A 477 16.07 14.29 -10.01
C THR A 477 16.09 14.31 -8.49
N TYR A 478 15.59 15.38 -7.86
CA TYR A 478 15.36 15.41 -6.42
C TYR A 478 14.40 14.31 -5.97
N GLY A 479 13.34 14.07 -6.73
CA GLY A 479 12.40 13.01 -6.45
C GLY A 479 13.03 11.62 -6.42
N MET A 480 13.87 11.31 -7.41
CA MET A 480 14.67 10.07 -7.41
C MET A 480 15.59 9.97 -6.17
N VAL A 481 16.36 11.02 -5.89
CA VAL A 481 17.33 11.06 -4.78
C VAL A 481 16.65 10.85 -3.44
N ILE A 482 15.55 11.59 -3.19
CA ILE A 482 14.81 11.55 -1.92
C ILE A 482 14.13 10.19 -1.75
N ALA A 483 13.58 9.60 -2.82
CA ALA A 483 12.95 8.29 -2.73
C ALA A 483 13.94 7.18 -2.37
N HIS A 484 15.12 7.16 -3.00
CA HIS A 484 16.15 6.15 -2.72
C HIS A 484 16.81 6.37 -1.35
N LEU A 485 16.99 7.63 -0.94
CA LEU A 485 17.42 7.95 0.42
C LEU A 485 16.38 7.48 1.45
N GLY A 486 15.09 7.59 1.15
CA GLY A 486 14.03 7.05 1.98
C GLY A 486 14.13 5.54 2.19
N ILE A 487 14.49 4.77 1.16
CA ILE A 487 14.78 3.33 1.29
C ILE A 487 15.97 3.09 2.23
N ALA A 488 17.04 3.86 2.11
CA ALA A 488 18.19 3.75 3.02
C ALA A 488 17.81 4.02 4.48
N VAL A 489 17.01 5.06 4.71
CA VAL A 489 16.51 5.45 6.04
C VAL A 489 15.59 4.39 6.62
N SER A 490 14.63 3.88 5.84
CA SER A 490 13.76 2.79 6.29
C SER A 490 14.54 1.52 6.58
N LEU A 491 15.49 1.13 5.73
CA LEU A 491 16.35 -0.04 5.95
C LEU A 491 17.17 0.09 7.24
N ALA A 492 17.70 1.29 7.54
CA ALA A 492 18.38 1.55 8.80
C ALA A 492 17.44 1.34 9.99
N GLY A 493 16.22 1.88 9.94
CA GLY A 493 15.21 1.66 10.99
C GLY A 493 14.84 0.19 11.20
N ILE A 494 14.60 -0.56 10.12
CA ILE A 494 14.27 -1.99 10.16
C ILE A 494 15.41 -2.80 10.79
N ALA A 495 16.65 -2.52 10.36
CA ALA A 495 17.81 -3.20 10.87
C ALA A 495 18.12 -2.80 12.33
N SER A 496 17.91 -1.54 12.72
CA SER A 496 18.05 -1.08 14.11
C SER A 496 17.02 -1.73 15.04
N ASP A 497 15.74 -1.78 14.65
CA ASP A 497 14.68 -2.45 15.43
C ASP A 497 15.00 -3.94 15.61
N SER A 498 15.45 -4.61 14.54
CA SER A 498 15.84 -6.03 14.58
C SER A 498 17.07 -6.30 15.46
N ALA A 499 18.02 -5.36 15.51
CA ALA A 499 19.29 -5.52 16.21
C ALA A 499 19.23 -5.16 17.69
N PHE A 500 18.51 -4.09 18.02
CA PHE A 500 18.71 -3.37 19.28
C PHE A 500 17.43 -3.23 20.11
N THR A 501 16.31 -3.83 19.69
CA THR A 501 15.10 -3.90 20.52
C THR A 501 15.41 -4.60 21.83
N GLN A 502 15.01 -3.98 22.94
CA GLN A 502 15.06 -4.57 24.27
C GLN A 502 13.63 -4.72 24.79
N GLU A 503 13.29 -5.90 25.28
CA GLU A 503 11.99 -6.24 25.83
C GLU A 503 12.10 -6.58 27.31
N THR A 504 11.12 -6.16 28.10
CA THR A 504 10.99 -6.51 29.51
C THR A 504 9.53 -6.77 29.82
N LEU A 505 9.22 -8.01 30.16
CA LEU A 505 7.91 -8.46 30.63
C LEU A 505 8.01 -8.76 32.12
N VAL A 506 7.30 -7.98 32.94
CA VAL A 506 7.40 -8.05 34.40
C VAL A 506 6.04 -7.93 35.06
N ALA A 507 5.88 -8.55 36.23
CA ALA A 507 4.74 -8.33 37.10
C ALA A 507 5.18 -7.46 38.28
N VAL A 508 4.66 -6.24 38.39
CA VAL A 508 5.10 -5.25 39.38
C VAL A 508 3.96 -4.77 40.28
N ARG A 509 4.26 -4.40 41.51
CA ARG A 509 3.35 -3.61 42.36
C ARG A 509 3.48 -2.12 42.08
N ALA A 510 2.51 -1.34 42.53
CA ALA A 510 2.65 0.12 42.54
C ALA A 510 3.88 0.53 43.36
N GLY A 511 4.70 1.43 42.82
CA GLY A 511 5.97 1.88 43.37
C GLY A 511 7.19 1.02 43.00
N GLU A 512 7.01 -0.20 42.50
CA GLU A 512 8.14 -1.05 42.10
C GLU A 512 8.71 -0.62 40.73
N PRO A 513 10.01 -0.33 40.63
CA PRO A 513 10.64 0.06 39.36
C PRO A 513 11.01 -1.15 38.50
N ALA A 514 10.82 -1.02 37.19
CA ALA A 514 11.29 -1.95 36.16
C ALA A 514 12.22 -1.25 35.18
N ARG A 515 13.25 -1.92 34.68
CA ARG A 515 14.21 -1.33 33.72
C ARG A 515 14.00 -1.90 32.32
N VAL A 516 14.09 -1.04 31.31
CA VAL A 516 14.09 -1.42 29.89
C VAL A 516 14.95 -0.42 29.10
N GLY A 517 16.00 -0.91 28.44
CA GLY A 517 16.95 -0.03 27.76
C GLY A 517 17.47 1.09 28.69
N PRO A 518 17.41 2.36 28.26
CA PRO A 518 17.88 3.49 29.07
C PRO A 518 16.84 4.00 30.09
N TYR A 519 15.69 3.34 30.23
CA TYR A 519 14.59 3.80 31.09
C TYR A 519 14.44 2.95 32.36
N THR A 520 14.13 3.63 33.46
CA THR A 520 13.50 3.02 34.64
C THR A 520 12.04 3.47 34.68
N VAL A 521 11.12 2.52 34.60
CA VAL A 521 9.67 2.72 34.56
C VAL A 521 9.07 2.26 35.88
N THR A 522 8.36 3.14 36.56
CA THR A 522 7.67 2.85 37.82
C THR A 522 6.17 2.91 37.60
N LEU A 523 5.44 1.89 38.09
CA LEU A 523 3.98 1.91 38.13
C LEU A 523 3.53 2.77 39.30
N ASP A 524 2.97 3.95 39.06
CA ASP A 524 2.50 4.84 40.14
C ASP A 524 1.16 4.33 40.70
N GLY A 525 0.30 3.81 39.84
CA GLY A 525 -1.01 3.29 40.20
C GLY A 525 -1.88 3.00 38.97
N ILE A 526 -3.05 2.42 39.22
CA ILE A 526 -4.05 2.12 38.19
C ILE A 526 -5.39 2.71 38.61
N SER A 527 -6.02 3.42 37.70
CA SER A 527 -7.31 4.07 37.92
C SER A 527 -8.32 3.66 36.85
N PRO A 528 -9.60 3.44 37.21
CA PRO A 528 -10.65 3.28 36.22
C PRO A 528 -10.90 4.63 35.51
N VAL A 529 -11.10 4.57 34.19
CA VAL A 529 -11.42 5.73 33.34
C VAL A 529 -12.64 5.39 32.51
N ILE A 530 -13.51 6.38 32.28
CA ILE A 530 -14.69 6.25 31.41
C ILE A 530 -14.44 7.13 30.18
N GLY A 531 -14.49 6.51 29.00
CA GLY A 531 -14.44 7.18 27.70
C GLY A 531 -15.83 7.41 27.11
N GLU A 532 -15.90 7.80 25.84
CA GLU A 532 -17.18 8.14 25.18
C GLU A 532 -18.13 6.93 25.07
N ASN A 533 -17.61 5.77 24.67
CA ASN A 533 -18.37 4.52 24.51
C ASN A 533 -17.65 3.28 25.07
N TRP A 534 -16.63 3.50 25.92
CA TRP A 534 -15.82 2.46 26.53
C TRP A 534 -15.49 2.81 27.98
N SER A 535 -15.14 1.81 28.78
CA SER A 535 -14.49 1.98 30.09
C SER A 535 -13.08 1.40 30.03
N ALA A 536 -12.17 1.83 30.89
CA ALA A 536 -10.80 1.35 30.87
C ALA A 536 -10.19 1.27 32.26
N LEU A 537 -9.16 0.44 32.35
CA LEU A 537 -8.15 0.54 33.40
C LEU A 537 -6.95 1.26 32.80
N GLU A 538 -6.61 2.41 33.36
CA GLU A 538 -5.44 3.20 32.96
C GLU A 538 -4.33 3.03 33.98
N ALA A 539 -3.14 2.62 33.54
CA ALA A 539 -1.95 2.66 34.38
C ALA A 539 -1.27 4.03 34.23
N ARG A 540 -0.86 4.62 35.35
CA ARG A 540 0.05 5.76 35.35
C ARG A 540 1.46 5.26 35.55
N LEU A 541 2.30 5.40 34.53
CA LEU A 541 3.70 4.98 34.54
C LEU A 541 4.60 6.21 34.52
N THR A 542 5.52 6.32 35.48
CA THR A 542 6.60 7.31 35.43
C THR A 542 7.85 6.68 34.83
N ALA A 543 8.22 7.10 33.62
CA ALA A 543 9.41 6.67 32.92
C ALA A 543 10.54 7.69 33.11
N THR A 544 11.67 7.25 33.65
CA THR A 544 12.84 8.10 33.93
C THR A 544 14.04 7.68 33.07
N ARG A 545 14.69 8.66 32.44
CA ARG A 545 15.95 8.49 31.70
C ARG A 545 16.91 9.62 32.08
N GLY A 546 17.94 9.29 32.85
CA GLY A 546 18.81 10.30 33.46
C GLY A 546 17.98 11.19 34.41
N THR A 547 17.98 12.49 34.16
CA THR A 547 17.21 13.48 34.94
C THR A 547 15.81 13.75 34.38
N ASN A 548 15.48 13.24 33.19
CA ASN A 548 14.20 13.49 32.54
C ASN A 548 13.17 12.44 32.99
N ALA A 549 12.02 12.90 33.45
CA ALA A 549 10.87 12.07 33.76
C ALA A 549 9.73 12.36 32.77
N SER A 550 9.00 11.33 32.36
CA SER A 550 7.84 11.44 31.48
C SER A 550 6.76 10.48 31.95
N ILE A 551 5.51 10.90 31.85
CA ILE A 551 4.36 10.10 32.29
C ILE A 551 3.75 9.42 31.08
N LEU A 552 3.57 8.11 31.18
CA LEU A 552 2.89 7.27 30.19
C LEU A 552 1.59 6.72 30.78
N ARG A 553 0.58 6.60 29.92
CA ARG A 553 -0.78 6.20 30.32
C ARG A 553 -1.33 5.08 29.44
N PRO A 554 -0.74 3.87 29.46
CA PRO A 554 -1.31 2.76 28.71
C PRO A 554 -2.64 2.35 29.34
N GLN A 555 -3.59 1.94 28.50
CA GLN A 555 -4.93 1.58 28.91
C GLN A 555 -5.27 0.16 28.50
N ARG A 556 -6.14 -0.48 29.27
CA ARG A 556 -6.89 -1.66 28.83
C ARG A 556 -8.36 -1.26 28.76
N ARG A 557 -8.88 -1.09 27.54
CA ARG A 557 -10.25 -0.65 27.27
C ARG A 557 -11.20 -1.82 27.21
N PHE A 558 -12.44 -1.59 27.60
CA PHE A 558 -13.57 -2.49 27.51
C PHE A 558 -14.72 -1.78 26.81
N PHE A 559 -15.23 -2.41 25.77
CA PHE A 559 -16.39 -1.96 25.01
C PHE A 559 -17.56 -2.87 25.33
N ALA A 560 -18.75 -2.29 25.50
CA ALA A 560 -19.95 -3.06 25.83
C ALA A 560 -20.61 -3.69 24.58
N ASN A 561 -20.51 -3.04 23.41
CA ASN A 561 -21.18 -3.46 22.17
C ASN A 561 -20.22 -3.38 20.95
N PRO A 562 -19.73 -4.53 20.44
CA PRO A 562 -19.78 -5.85 21.07
C PRO A 562 -18.91 -5.90 22.34
N PRO A 563 -19.21 -6.80 23.31
CA PRO A 563 -18.38 -7.00 24.49
C PRO A 563 -16.96 -7.42 24.09
N THR A 564 -15.97 -6.54 24.23
CA THR A 564 -14.58 -6.82 23.82
C THR A 564 -13.61 -5.98 24.65
N SER A 565 -12.47 -6.56 25.01
CA SER A 565 -11.36 -5.83 25.61
C SER A 565 -10.26 -5.59 24.60
N THR A 566 -9.74 -4.38 24.54
CA THR A 566 -8.58 -4.00 23.70
C THR A 566 -7.50 -3.36 24.57
N ASN A 567 -6.28 -3.29 24.06
CA ASN A 567 -5.18 -2.59 24.71
C ASN A 567 -4.92 -1.29 23.95
N GLU A 568 -4.76 -0.19 24.69
CA GLU A 568 -4.20 1.05 24.16
C GLU A 568 -2.76 1.16 24.66
N SER A 569 -1.79 1.03 23.76
CA SER A 569 -0.38 1.21 24.14
C SER A 569 -0.07 2.70 24.39
N ALA A 570 0.89 2.97 25.28
CA ALA A 570 1.45 4.30 25.44
C ALA A 570 2.90 4.32 24.96
N ILE A 571 3.20 5.29 24.08
CA ILE A 571 4.47 5.40 23.37
C ILE A 571 5.11 6.76 23.69
N LEU A 572 6.31 6.74 24.26
CA LEU A 572 7.17 7.92 24.38
C LEU A 572 8.15 7.93 23.21
N THR A 573 8.03 8.92 22.33
CA THR A 573 8.96 9.10 21.21
C THR A 573 10.05 10.10 21.57
N VAL A 574 11.30 9.68 21.40
CA VAL A 574 12.50 10.52 21.52
C VAL A 574 13.33 10.40 20.25
N LEU A 575 14.39 11.20 20.10
CA LEU A 575 15.18 11.26 18.87
C LEU A 575 15.84 9.92 18.52
N ASP A 576 16.28 9.15 19.52
CA ASP A 576 17.03 7.90 19.34
C ASP A 576 16.17 6.63 19.45
N GLY A 577 14.84 6.75 19.60
CA GLY A 577 13.96 5.59 19.66
C GLY A 577 12.61 5.85 20.29
N GLN A 578 11.91 4.75 20.59
CA GLN A 578 10.61 4.77 21.27
C GLN A 578 10.62 3.85 22.49
N LEU A 579 10.08 4.35 23.60
CA LEU A 579 9.67 3.54 24.74
C LEU A 579 8.19 3.21 24.57
N TYR A 580 7.89 1.93 24.46
CA TYR A 580 6.55 1.39 24.24
C TYR A 580 6.10 0.65 25.49
N THR A 581 4.89 0.91 25.96
CA THR A 581 4.36 0.35 27.21
C THR A 581 2.94 -0.16 27.03
N VAL A 582 2.67 -1.36 27.56
CA VAL A 582 1.35 -1.99 27.54
C VAL A 582 1.02 -2.52 28.93
N LEU A 583 -0.21 -2.25 29.36
CA LEU A 583 -0.80 -2.79 30.57
C LEU A 583 -1.41 -4.17 30.29
N GLY A 584 -0.93 -5.20 30.98
CA GLY A 584 -1.46 -6.56 30.93
C GLY A 584 -2.52 -6.83 31.99
N GLN A 585 -2.72 -8.11 32.31
CA GLN A 585 -3.67 -8.52 33.34
C GLN A 585 -3.09 -8.39 34.77
N PRO A 586 -3.94 -8.17 35.79
CA PRO A 586 -3.50 -8.34 37.17
C PRO A 586 -3.24 -9.83 37.44
N ASP A 587 -2.29 -10.12 38.32
CA ASP A 587 -1.92 -11.50 38.69
C ASP A 587 -2.78 -12.09 39.82
N GLY A 588 -3.77 -11.34 40.31
CA GLY A 588 -4.62 -11.71 41.44
C GLY A 588 -3.97 -11.57 42.82
N GLN A 589 -2.68 -11.23 42.91
CA GLN A 589 -1.91 -11.05 44.15
C GLN A 589 -1.46 -9.60 44.36
N GLY A 590 -2.09 -8.65 43.65
CA GLY A 590 -1.81 -7.22 43.72
C GLY A 590 -0.67 -6.74 42.81
N ARG A 591 -0.13 -7.59 41.92
CA ARG A 591 0.81 -7.18 40.87
C ARG A 591 0.09 -7.06 39.53
N TRP A 592 0.68 -6.24 38.66
CA TRP A 592 0.20 -6.01 37.30
C TRP A 592 1.27 -6.38 36.30
N GLN A 593 0.87 -7.13 35.28
CA GLN A 593 1.75 -7.41 34.15
C GLN A 593 1.98 -6.12 33.36
N LEU A 594 3.23 -5.76 33.15
CA LEU A 594 3.66 -4.70 32.26
C LEU A 594 4.56 -5.29 31.19
N ARG A 595 4.28 -4.94 29.94
CA ARG A 595 5.16 -5.25 28.81
C ARG A 595 5.77 -3.95 28.31
N LEU A 596 7.09 -3.89 28.38
CA LEU A 596 7.88 -2.70 28.09
C LEU A 596 8.87 -3.01 26.98
N TRP A 597 9.01 -2.10 26.01
CA TRP A 597 10.03 -2.19 24.98
C TRP A 597 10.77 -0.88 24.80
N TRP A 598 12.08 -0.97 24.63
CA TRP A 598 12.88 0.11 24.09
C TRP A 598 13.30 -0.25 22.66
N LYS A 599 12.97 0.62 21.71
CA LYS A 599 13.17 0.40 20.28
C LYS A 599 14.01 1.51 19.65
N PRO A 600 15.34 1.35 19.60
CA PRO A 600 16.23 2.34 19.01
C PRO A 600 15.92 2.59 17.52
N PHE A 601 15.82 3.87 17.14
CA PHE A 601 15.68 4.32 15.75
C PHE A 601 14.52 3.70 14.94
N VAL A 602 13.52 3.08 15.59
CA VAL A 602 12.36 2.47 14.91
C VAL A 602 11.57 3.48 14.09
N THR A 603 11.57 4.76 14.48
CA THR A 603 10.91 5.86 13.77
C THR A 603 11.46 6.10 12.37
N LEU A 604 12.70 5.67 12.08
CA LEU A 604 13.30 5.78 10.74
C LEU A 604 12.55 4.92 9.71
N ILE A 605 11.87 3.84 10.13
CA ILE A 605 11.05 3.00 9.24
C ILE A 605 10.02 3.87 8.53
N TRP A 606 9.21 4.59 9.31
CA TRP A 606 8.12 5.41 8.79
C TRP A 606 8.61 6.74 8.21
N PHE A 607 9.64 7.35 8.80
CA PHE A 607 10.26 8.54 8.22
C PHE A 607 10.80 8.27 6.81
N GLY A 608 11.47 7.12 6.60
CA GLY A 608 11.91 6.69 5.29
C GLY A 608 10.73 6.45 4.33
N GLY A 609 9.62 5.84 4.80
CA GLY A 609 8.38 5.70 4.04
C GLY A 609 7.81 7.03 3.53
N VAL A 610 7.80 8.06 4.39
CA VAL A 610 7.40 9.43 4.03
C VAL A 610 8.35 10.03 2.98
N LEU A 611 9.66 9.83 3.12
CA LEU A 611 10.64 10.28 2.11
C LEU A 611 10.42 9.59 0.75
N ILE A 612 10.11 8.29 0.73
CA ILE A 612 9.79 7.54 -0.49
C ILE A 612 8.58 8.19 -1.20
N ALA A 613 7.50 8.42 -0.48
CA ALA A 613 6.30 9.07 -1.01
C ALA A 613 6.57 10.50 -1.49
N LEU A 614 7.32 11.30 -0.72
CA LEU A 614 7.72 12.66 -1.07
C LEU A 614 8.56 12.68 -2.36
N GLY A 615 9.50 11.74 -2.50
CA GLY A 615 10.31 11.59 -3.71
C GLY A 615 9.46 11.28 -4.95
N GLY A 616 8.44 10.43 -4.79
CA GLY A 616 7.41 10.20 -5.81
C GLY A 616 6.66 11.48 -6.18
N MET A 617 6.18 12.23 -5.18
CA MET A 617 5.43 13.47 -5.39
C MET A 617 6.25 14.54 -6.13
N LEU A 618 7.52 14.72 -5.75
CA LEU A 618 8.45 15.65 -6.43
C LEU A 618 8.69 15.25 -7.89
N SER A 619 8.73 13.95 -8.17
CA SER A 619 8.84 13.42 -9.54
C SER A 619 7.61 13.72 -10.38
N LEU A 620 6.41 13.61 -9.79
CA LEU A 620 5.14 13.94 -10.44
C LEU A 620 5.05 15.45 -10.73
N LEU A 621 5.28 16.29 -9.72
CA LEU A 621 5.27 17.76 -9.85
C LEU A 621 6.30 18.26 -10.87
N GLY A 622 7.49 17.65 -10.88
CA GLY A 622 8.55 17.96 -11.84
C GLY A 622 8.14 17.72 -13.29
N ARG A 623 7.33 16.69 -13.54
CA ARG A 623 6.77 16.39 -14.86
C ARG A 623 5.72 17.43 -15.25
N VAL A 624 4.71 17.65 -14.42
CA VAL A 624 3.62 18.60 -14.70
C VAL A 624 4.17 20.00 -15.01
N ARG A 625 5.18 20.45 -14.24
CA ARG A 625 5.86 21.73 -14.51
C ARG A 625 6.56 21.77 -15.88
N ARG A 626 7.17 20.67 -16.31
CA ARG A 626 7.83 20.59 -17.62
C ARG A 626 6.81 20.61 -18.76
N GLU A 627 5.71 19.86 -18.63
CA GLU A 627 4.64 19.80 -19.63
C GLU A 627 3.94 21.15 -19.79
N ARG A 628 3.60 21.83 -18.68
CA ARG A 628 3.04 23.19 -18.72
C ARG A 628 3.99 24.20 -19.39
N ARG A 629 5.29 24.14 -19.09
CA ARG A 629 6.29 25.00 -19.74
C ARG A 629 6.44 24.71 -21.23
N ALA A 630 6.27 23.46 -21.65
CA ALA A 630 6.29 23.10 -23.07
C ALA A 630 5.05 23.65 -23.78
N ALA A 631 3.87 23.50 -23.19
CA ALA A 631 2.61 24.05 -23.73
C ALA A 631 2.67 25.58 -23.88
N MET A 632 3.12 26.31 -22.85
CA MET A 632 3.29 27.77 -22.93
C MET A 632 4.30 28.17 -24.01
N ARG A 633 5.34 27.38 -24.29
CA ARG A 633 6.28 27.72 -25.37
C ARG A 633 5.70 27.56 -26.77
N VAL A 634 4.71 26.67 -26.92
CA VAL A 634 3.99 26.46 -28.19
C VAL A 634 2.91 27.52 -28.37
N GLU A 635 2.29 28.03 -27.31
CA GLU A 635 1.33 29.15 -27.40
C GLU A 635 1.99 30.49 -27.75
N TRP A 636 3.29 30.64 -27.48
CA TRP A 636 4.05 31.88 -27.74
C TRP A 636 4.83 31.85 -29.07
N ALA A 637 4.92 30.70 -29.73
CA ALA A 637 5.61 30.50 -31.00
C ALA A 637 4.58 30.32 -32.12
#